data_AF-A0ABC8JIR0-F1
#
_entry.id   AF-A0ABC8JIR0-F1
#
_cell.length_a   1.000
_cell.length_b   1.000
_cell.length_c   1.000
_cell.angle_alpha   90.00
_cell.angle_beta   90.00
_cell.angle_gamma   90.00
#
_symmetry.space_group_name_H-M   'P 1'
#
loop_
_entity.id
_entity.type
_entity.pdbx_description
1 polymer ?
#
loop_
_entity_poly.entity_id
_entity_poly.type
_entity_poly.pdbx_seq_one_letter_code
_entity_poly.pdbx_strand_id
1 'polypeptide(L)'
;MGSLGTFLRYPDDIYPLLKMKRAIEKAEKQIPPEPHWAFCYSMLHKVSRSFSLVIQQLGTELRNAVCVFYLVLRALDTVEDDTSIPTDEKLPILIAFHRHIYDTDWHYSCGTKEYKVLMDQFHHVSAAFLELEKGYQEAIEEITKRMGAGMAKFICQEVETVDDYDEYCHYVAGLVGLGLSKLFLASGSEVLTPDWEHISNSMGLFLQKTNIIRDYLEDINEIPKSRMFWPRKIWGKYADKLEDLKYEKNSTNAVQCLNEMVTNALMHIEDCLKYMSALRDPSIFRFCAIPQIMAIGTLALCYNNVQVFRGVVKLRRGLTAKVIDRTKTMADVYGAFYDFSCMLKTKVDKNDPNASKTLKQLEDVQQLCRDNGVLHKRKSYVNDKGQPNNLYQLGTELRNAVCVFYLILRALDTVEDDTSIPTEIKVPILIAFHRHIYDRDWHFVCGKESYKVLMDQFHHVSAAFLELGKGLVQLSAICFYKFCIQINLCCFPFLPKRCQEIIEDITKRMGAGMAKFISKEVETVDDYDEYCHYVAGLVGFGMSKLLLSSELETVPPDLEQLSNSTGLFLQKTNIIRDYLEDINEIPKPRMFWPREIWGKYVDKLEDLKNEDKSTKAVQCLNDMVTNALIHVEDCLKSMAVLRDPEILQSCSIPMIMAIGTLALCYNNVQVFRGVVKLRRGLIAKIFDRTKTMDDVCGAFYDFSCMLETKVDKNDPNAMETLNRLETIKKVCREYGGDLHPSWKF
;
A
#
# COMPACT_ATOMS: atom_id res chain seq x y z
N MET A 1 -5.11 0.71 17.99
CA MET A 1 -3.89 1.25 17.34
C MET A 1 -4.03 1.04 15.84
N GLY A 2 -4.51 2.07 15.14
CA GLY A 2 -5.09 1.97 13.80
C GLY A 2 -4.09 1.80 12.66
N SER A 3 -4.63 1.41 11.50
CA SER A 3 -3.92 1.06 10.25
C SER A 3 -2.83 2.07 9.82
N LEU A 4 -2.93 3.33 10.23
CA LEU A 4 -2.02 4.40 9.84
C LEU A 4 -0.58 4.28 10.38
N GLY A 5 -0.42 3.87 11.63
CA GLY A 5 0.90 3.60 12.20
C GLY A 5 1.60 2.42 11.51
N THR A 6 0.83 1.55 10.85
CA THR A 6 1.36 0.44 10.05
C THR A 6 1.82 0.92 8.67
N PHE A 7 1.09 1.84 8.02
CA PHE A 7 1.48 2.40 6.71
C PHE A 7 2.76 3.24 6.78
N LEU A 8 2.95 4.01 7.86
CA LEU A 8 4.16 4.82 8.08
C LEU A 8 5.41 3.98 8.40
N ARG A 9 5.24 2.79 8.99
CA ARG A 9 6.32 1.85 9.30
C ARG A 9 6.70 0.96 8.12
N TYR A 10 5.79 0.76 7.16
CA TYR A 10 5.97 -0.15 6.02
C TYR A 10 5.46 0.44 4.69
N PRO A 11 6.07 1.50 4.14
CA PRO A 11 5.60 2.18 2.92
C PRO A 11 5.56 1.25 1.70
N ASP A 12 6.48 0.29 1.61
CA ASP A 12 6.51 -0.78 0.61
C ASP A 12 5.22 -1.64 0.57
N ASP A 13 4.35 -1.55 1.58
CA ASP A 13 3.06 -2.27 1.60
C ASP A 13 1.98 -1.59 0.75
N ILE A 14 2.13 -0.28 0.45
CA ILE A 14 1.08 0.53 -0.19
C ILE A 14 0.73 -0.01 -1.58
N TYR A 15 1.73 -0.23 -2.43
CA TYR A 15 1.50 -0.72 -3.80
C TYR A 15 0.87 -2.13 -3.82
N PRO A 16 1.38 -3.14 -3.09
CA PRO A 16 0.72 -4.43 -2.96
C PRO A 16 -0.70 -4.35 -2.41
N LEU A 17 -0.97 -3.49 -1.42
CA LEU A 17 -2.31 -3.31 -0.86
C LEU A 17 -3.29 -2.71 -1.88
N LEU A 18 -2.86 -1.74 -2.68
CA LEU A 18 -3.67 -1.17 -3.77
C LEU A 18 -3.96 -2.21 -4.86
N LYS A 19 -2.96 -3.02 -5.22
CA LYS A 19 -3.14 -4.10 -6.20
C LYS A 19 -4.09 -5.18 -5.69
N MET A 20 -3.95 -5.58 -4.43
CA MET A 20 -4.85 -6.51 -3.77
C MET A 20 -6.28 -5.96 -3.75
N LYS A 21 -6.47 -4.68 -3.44
CA LYS A 21 -7.80 -4.03 -3.49
C LYS A 21 -8.42 -4.06 -4.89
N ARG A 22 -7.66 -3.70 -5.92
CA ARG A 22 -8.13 -3.76 -7.32
C ARG A 22 -8.47 -5.19 -7.76
N ALA A 23 -7.74 -6.19 -7.27
CA ALA A 23 -8.03 -7.59 -7.55
C ALA A 23 -9.38 -8.01 -6.95
N ILE A 24 -9.69 -7.61 -5.70
CA ILE A 24 -11.01 -7.82 -5.08
C ILE A 24 -12.11 -7.19 -5.95
N GLU A 25 -11.98 -5.89 -6.27
CA GLU A 25 -12.98 -5.16 -7.07
C GLU A 25 -13.18 -5.75 -8.47
N LYS A 26 -12.12 -6.28 -9.09
CA LYS A 26 -12.21 -6.95 -10.39
C LYS A 26 -12.97 -8.26 -10.26
N ALA A 27 -12.74 -9.02 -9.21
CA ALA A 27 -13.35 -10.32 -9.06
C ALA A 27 -14.82 -10.25 -8.62
N GLU A 28 -15.20 -9.22 -7.86
CA GLU A 28 -16.62 -8.89 -7.61
C GLU A 28 -17.40 -8.65 -8.91
N LYS A 29 -16.75 -8.16 -9.97
CA LYS A 29 -17.36 -7.96 -11.30
C LYS A 29 -17.42 -9.22 -12.16
N GLN A 30 -16.79 -10.32 -11.73
CA GLN A 30 -16.76 -11.60 -12.46
C GLN A 30 -17.73 -12.63 -11.88
N ILE A 31 -18.58 -12.22 -10.94
CA ILE A 31 -19.60 -13.07 -10.34
C ILE A 31 -20.66 -13.41 -11.41
N PRO A 32 -20.94 -14.70 -11.66
CA PRO A 32 -22.00 -15.09 -12.59
C PRO A 32 -23.36 -14.52 -12.14
N PRO A 33 -24.23 -14.11 -13.09
CA PRO A 33 -25.49 -13.45 -12.78
C PRO A 33 -26.54 -14.37 -12.15
N GLU A 34 -26.38 -15.69 -12.27
CA GLU A 34 -27.31 -16.67 -11.73
C GLU A 34 -27.40 -16.55 -10.19
N PRO A 35 -28.61 -16.58 -9.59
CA PRO A 35 -28.79 -16.28 -8.16
C PRO A 35 -27.94 -17.16 -7.22
N HIS A 36 -27.81 -18.45 -7.51
CA HIS A 36 -27.03 -19.39 -6.71
C HIS A 36 -25.53 -19.12 -6.79
N TRP A 37 -25.00 -18.81 -7.98
CA TRP A 37 -23.60 -18.43 -8.15
C TRP A 37 -23.29 -17.06 -7.53
N ALA A 38 -24.21 -16.10 -7.68
CA ALA A 38 -24.10 -14.80 -7.03
C ALA A 38 -24.06 -14.92 -5.51
N PHE A 39 -24.92 -15.78 -4.94
CA PHE A 39 -24.87 -16.12 -3.53
C PHE A 39 -23.54 -16.78 -3.14
N CYS A 40 -23.10 -17.82 -3.86
CA CYS A 40 -21.87 -18.56 -3.52
C CYS A 40 -20.64 -17.64 -3.47
N TYR A 41 -20.42 -16.83 -4.50
CA TYR A 41 -19.27 -15.92 -4.53
C TYR A 41 -19.38 -14.78 -3.50
N SER A 42 -20.58 -14.23 -3.30
CA SER A 42 -20.80 -13.22 -2.25
C SER A 42 -20.53 -13.81 -0.86
N MET A 43 -21.00 -15.02 -0.62
CA MET A 43 -20.83 -15.71 0.65
C MET A 43 -19.36 -16.06 0.88
N LEU A 44 -18.66 -16.58 -0.13
CA LEU A 44 -17.22 -16.87 -0.08
C LEU A 44 -16.41 -15.64 0.38
N HIS A 45 -16.73 -14.45 -0.11
CA HIS A 45 -16.09 -13.21 0.34
C HIS A 45 -16.37 -12.85 1.80
N LYS A 46 -17.59 -13.10 2.26
CA LYS A 46 -18.05 -12.81 3.62
C LYS A 46 -17.42 -13.76 4.64
N VAL A 47 -17.44 -15.07 4.36
CA VAL A 47 -16.90 -16.10 5.25
C VAL A 47 -15.40 -16.33 5.09
N SER A 48 -14.77 -15.82 4.02
CA SER A 48 -13.34 -16.08 3.75
C SER A 48 -12.61 -14.93 3.05
N ARG A 49 -12.28 -13.88 3.81
CA ARG A 49 -11.66 -12.66 3.27
C ARG A 49 -10.31 -12.88 2.58
N SER A 50 -9.42 -13.67 3.18
CA SER A 50 -8.08 -13.90 2.61
C SER A 50 -8.06 -15.03 1.58
N PHE A 51 -8.87 -16.07 1.78
CA PHE A 51 -8.88 -17.23 0.90
C PHE A 51 -9.68 -16.98 -0.39
N SER A 52 -10.75 -16.18 -0.34
CA SER A 52 -11.51 -15.77 -1.54
C SER A 52 -10.61 -15.13 -2.61
N LEU A 53 -9.67 -14.29 -2.19
CA LEU A 53 -8.65 -13.67 -3.05
C LEU A 53 -7.71 -14.66 -3.73
N VAL A 54 -7.46 -15.80 -3.08
CA VAL A 54 -6.57 -16.84 -3.59
C VAL A 54 -7.34 -17.75 -4.56
N ILE A 55 -8.59 -18.11 -4.23
CA ILE A 55 -9.51 -18.86 -5.09
C ILE A 55 -9.73 -18.14 -6.43
N GLN A 56 -9.87 -16.81 -6.40
CA GLN A 56 -10.15 -16.02 -7.60
C GLN A 56 -9.04 -16.00 -8.65
N GLN A 57 -7.87 -16.54 -8.33
CA GLN A 57 -6.74 -16.63 -9.25
C GLN A 57 -6.83 -17.87 -10.14
N LEU A 58 -7.66 -18.85 -9.77
CA LEU A 58 -7.93 -20.06 -10.54
C LEU A 58 -8.73 -19.75 -11.82
N GLY A 59 -8.59 -20.62 -12.82
CA GLY A 59 -9.46 -20.61 -14.01
C GLY A 59 -10.93 -20.85 -13.66
N THR A 60 -11.86 -20.37 -14.50
CA THR A 60 -13.29 -20.28 -14.18
C THR A 60 -13.92 -21.58 -13.67
N GLU A 61 -13.69 -22.70 -14.35
CA GLU A 61 -14.29 -24.00 -13.99
C GLU A 61 -13.80 -24.50 -12.63
N LEU A 62 -12.47 -24.58 -12.46
CA LEU A 62 -11.87 -25.00 -11.20
C LEU A 62 -12.19 -24.02 -10.06
N ARG A 63 -12.28 -22.71 -10.36
CA ARG A 63 -12.69 -21.68 -9.40
C ARG A 63 -14.11 -21.92 -8.89
N ASN A 64 -15.05 -22.27 -9.77
CA ASN A 64 -16.42 -22.63 -9.37
C ASN A 64 -16.41 -23.86 -8.47
N ALA A 65 -15.71 -24.92 -8.86
CA ALA A 65 -15.62 -26.16 -8.09
C ALA A 65 -15.01 -25.93 -6.69
N VAL A 66 -13.89 -25.18 -6.61
CA VAL A 66 -13.24 -24.85 -5.32
C VAL A 66 -14.10 -23.90 -4.47
N CYS A 67 -14.86 -22.99 -5.09
CA CYS A 67 -15.81 -22.13 -4.39
C CYS A 67 -16.90 -22.96 -3.68
N VAL A 68 -17.55 -23.85 -4.43
CA VAL A 68 -18.57 -24.77 -3.87
C VAL A 68 -17.95 -25.68 -2.81
N PHE A 69 -16.80 -26.30 -3.11
CA PHE A 69 -16.10 -27.17 -2.17
C PHE A 69 -15.83 -26.46 -0.84
N TYR A 70 -15.33 -25.21 -0.89
CA TYR A 70 -15.09 -24.41 0.30
C TYR A 70 -16.38 -24.14 1.09
N LEU A 71 -17.49 -23.78 0.43
CA LEU A 71 -18.75 -23.46 1.09
C LEU A 71 -19.42 -24.69 1.70
N VAL A 72 -19.35 -25.85 1.03
CA VAL A 72 -19.82 -27.13 1.57
C VAL A 72 -19.07 -27.47 2.85
N LEU A 73 -17.74 -27.39 2.83
CA LEU A 73 -16.94 -27.67 4.03
C LEU A 73 -17.11 -26.62 5.12
N ARG A 74 -17.31 -25.35 4.76
CA ARG A 74 -17.61 -24.30 5.73
C ARG A 74 -18.96 -24.49 6.41
N ALA A 75 -19.96 -24.98 5.68
CA ALA A 75 -21.26 -25.32 6.24
C ALA A 75 -21.15 -26.54 7.19
N LEU A 76 -20.35 -27.54 6.81
CA LEU A 76 -20.03 -28.68 7.67
C LEU A 76 -19.31 -28.23 8.97
N ASP A 77 -18.26 -27.41 8.86
CA ASP A 77 -17.57 -26.79 10.02
C ASP A 77 -18.56 -26.03 10.91
N THR A 78 -19.53 -25.33 10.33
CA THR A 78 -20.53 -24.54 11.08
C THR A 78 -21.41 -25.43 11.96
N VAL A 79 -21.74 -26.65 11.51
CA VAL A 79 -22.47 -27.63 12.32
C VAL A 79 -21.58 -28.20 13.42
N GLU A 80 -20.31 -28.49 13.13
CA GLU A 80 -19.35 -28.98 14.13
C GLU A 80 -19.13 -27.95 15.25
N ASP A 81 -18.82 -26.71 14.87
CA ASP A 81 -18.40 -25.63 15.76
C ASP A 81 -19.54 -25.06 16.61
N ASP A 82 -20.80 -25.19 16.18
CA ASP A 82 -21.92 -24.63 16.92
C ASP A 82 -22.19 -25.44 18.21
N THR A 83 -21.67 -24.92 19.32
CA THR A 83 -21.77 -25.52 20.66
C THR A 83 -23.19 -25.49 21.23
N SER A 84 -24.15 -24.83 20.57
CA SER A 84 -25.56 -24.82 20.98
C SER A 84 -26.34 -26.05 20.50
N ILE A 85 -25.83 -26.77 19.49
CA ILE A 85 -26.48 -27.98 18.96
C ILE A 85 -26.20 -29.17 19.88
N PRO A 86 -27.23 -29.88 20.39
CA PRO A 86 -27.05 -31.12 21.16
C PRO A 86 -26.28 -32.19 20.38
N THR A 87 -25.42 -32.95 21.06
CA THR A 87 -24.57 -33.97 20.42
C THR A 87 -25.38 -35.04 19.67
N ASP A 88 -26.51 -35.48 20.22
CA ASP A 88 -27.40 -36.47 19.62
C ASP A 88 -28.07 -36.00 18.32
N GLU A 89 -28.24 -34.68 18.16
CA GLU A 89 -28.70 -34.05 16.93
C GLU A 89 -27.55 -33.78 15.95
N LYS A 90 -26.40 -33.33 16.47
CA LYS A 90 -25.22 -32.96 15.68
C LYS A 90 -24.59 -34.14 14.93
N LEU A 91 -24.42 -35.29 15.60
CA LEU A 91 -23.70 -36.43 15.02
C LEU A 91 -24.37 -37.00 13.76
N PRO A 92 -25.70 -37.24 13.73
CA PRO A 92 -26.39 -37.67 12.52
C PRO A 92 -26.23 -36.69 11.35
N ILE A 93 -26.30 -35.38 11.63
CA ILE A 93 -26.16 -34.33 10.59
C ILE A 93 -24.76 -34.39 9.97
N LEU A 94 -23.71 -34.44 10.79
CA LEU A 94 -22.32 -34.50 10.29
C LEU A 94 -22.07 -35.74 9.43
N ILE A 95 -22.54 -36.91 9.87
CA ILE A 95 -22.35 -38.17 9.13
C ILE A 95 -23.13 -38.15 7.80
N ALA A 96 -24.34 -37.60 7.81
CA ALA A 96 -25.23 -37.55 6.64
C ALA A 96 -25.01 -36.33 5.73
N PHE A 97 -24.17 -35.36 6.11
CA PHE A 97 -24.03 -34.07 5.42
C PHE A 97 -23.72 -34.21 3.93
N HIS A 98 -22.87 -35.16 3.55
CA HIS A 98 -22.57 -35.48 2.14
C HIS A 98 -23.78 -35.89 1.30
N ARG A 99 -24.90 -36.27 1.89
CA ARG A 99 -26.16 -36.56 1.20
C ARG A 99 -27.01 -35.30 1.08
N HIS A 100 -26.96 -34.43 2.09
CA HIS A 100 -27.70 -33.17 2.13
C HIS A 100 -27.24 -32.17 1.06
N ILE A 101 -25.99 -32.27 0.58
CA ILE A 101 -25.52 -31.44 -0.56
C ILE A 101 -26.29 -31.67 -1.87
N TYR A 102 -26.92 -32.85 -2.03
CA TYR A 102 -27.75 -33.17 -3.21
C TYR A 102 -29.19 -32.69 -3.05
N ASP A 103 -29.61 -32.36 -1.83
CA ASP A 103 -30.97 -31.97 -1.51
C ASP A 103 -31.07 -30.45 -1.48
N THR A 104 -31.73 -29.87 -2.49
CA THR A 104 -31.94 -28.42 -2.58
C THR A 104 -32.99 -27.90 -1.59
N ASP A 105 -33.78 -28.79 -0.99
CA ASP A 105 -34.79 -28.43 0.02
C ASP A 105 -34.24 -28.58 1.44
N TRP A 106 -33.05 -29.17 1.60
CA TRP A 106 -32.43 -29.34 2.90
C TRP A 106 -32.08 -27.99 3.52
N HIS A 107 -32.48 -27.83 4.78
CA HIS A 107 -32.24 -26.62 5.55
C HIS A 107 -32.00 -26.99 7.01
N TYR A 108 -30.94 -26.45 7.58
CA TYR A 108 -30.63 -26.59 9.00
C TYR A 108 -30.05 -25.28 9.52
N SER A 109 -30.81 -24.57 10.35
CA SER A 109 -30.46 -23.23 10.79
C SER A 109 -29.54 -23.26 12.01
N CYS A 110 -28.24 -23.07 11.80
CA CYS A 110 -27.24 -23.00 12.88
C CYS A 110 -26.12 -21.98 12.58
N GLY A 111 -25.24 -21.75 13.56
CA GLY A 111 -24.15 -20.79 13.48
C GLY A 111 -24.56 -19.35 13.77
N THR A 112 -23.59 -18.43 13.64
CA THR A 112 -23.80 -17.00 13.90
C THR A 112 -23.42 -16.13 12.70
N LYS A 113 -24.05 -14.95 12.60
CA LYS A 113 -23.79 -13.93 11.56
C LYS A 113 -23.78 -14.52 10.14
N GLU A 114 -22.70 -14.35 9.38
CA GLU A 114 -22.56 -14.79 8.00
C GLU A 114 -22.62 -16.32 7.86
N TYR A 115 -22.16 -17.08 8.86
CA TYR A 115 -22.25 -18.54 8.85
C TYR A 115 -23.71 -19.01 8.96
N LYS A 116 -24.53 -18.29 9.76
CA LYS A 116 -25.97 -18.54 9.81
C LYS A 116 -26.63 -18.31 8.45
N VAL A 117 -26.26 -17.24 7.76
CA VAL A 117 -26.81 -16.96 6.42
C VAL A 117 -26.40 -18.05 5.41
N LEU A 118 -25.17 -18.56 5.50
CA LEU A 118 -24.72 -19.69 4.69
C LEU A 118 -25.59 -20.94 4.92
N MET A 119 -25.84 -21.28 6.18
CA MET A 119 -26.68 -22.42 6.56
C MET A 119 -28.15 -22.21 6.15
N ASP A 120 -28.69 -21.01 6.39
CA ASP A 120 -30.08 -20.70 6.08
C ASP A 120 -30.37 -20.75 4.57
N GLN A 121 -29.39 -20.37 3.75
CA GLN A 121 -29.49 -20.34 2.29
C GLN A 121 -28.63 -21.42 1.61
N PHE A 122 -28.40 -22.55 2.29
CA PHE A 122 -27.52 -23.61 1.79
C PHE A 122 -27.99 -24.23 0.45
N HIS A 123 -29.30 -24.16 0.16
CA HIS A 123 -29.88 -24.57 -1.12
C HIS A 123 -29.22 -23.93 -2.35
N HIS A 124 -28.70 -22.70 -2.24
CA HIS A 124 -27.93 -22.08 -3.32
C HIS A 124 -26.59 -22.79 -3.56
N VAL A 125 -25.94 -23.28 -2.50
CA VAL A 125 -24.70 -24.07 -2.61
C VAL A 125 -25.01 -25.44 -3.21
N SER A 126 -26.10 -26.10 -2.79
CA SER A 126 -26.55 -27.36 -3.39
C SER A 126 -26.86 -27.20 -4.89
N ALA A 127 -27.56 -26.14 -5.28
CA ALA A 127 -27.85 -25.85 -6.69
C ALA A 127 -26.56 -25.65 -7.51
N ALA A 128 -25.59 -24.89 -7.00
CA ALA A 128 -24.30 -24.70 -7.64
C ALA A 128 -23.48 -26.00 -7.73
N PHE A 129 -23.55 -26.84 -6.71
CA PHE A 129 -22.91 -28.16 -6.67
C PHE A 129 -23.44 -29.09 -7.76
N LEU A 130 -24.75 -29.15 -7.96
CA LEU A 130 -25.38 -30.00 -8.97
C LEU A 130 -25.04 -29.61 -10.42
N GLU A 131 -24.62 -28.36 -10.65
CA GLU A 131 -24.14 -27.88 -11.95
C GLU A 131 -22.67 -28.22 -12.24
N LEU A 132 -21.89 -28.64 -11.23
CA LEU A 132 -20.49 -29.01 -11.44
C LEU A 132 -20.36 -30.31 -12.24
N GLU A 133 -19.24 -30.49 -12.92
CA GLU A 133 -18.94 -31.76 -13.57
C GLU A 133 -18.85 -32.91 -12.57
N LYS A 134 -19.20 -34.12 -13.03
CA LYS A 134 -19.33 -35.31 -12.18
C LYS A 134 -18.05 -35.62 -11.37
N GLY A 135 -16.87 -35.44 -11.97
CA GLY A 135 -15.60 -35.66 -11.27
C GLY A 135 -15.38 -34.71 -10.09
N TYR A 136 -15.86 -33.46 -10.18
CA TYR A 136 -15.83 -32.52 -9.06
C TYR A 136 -16.87 -32.89 -7.99
N GLN A 137 -18.08 -33.30 -8.40
CA GLN A 137 -19.12 -33.72 -7.46
C GLN A 137 -18.66 -34.92 -6.61
N GLU A 138 -18.11 -35.95 -7.27
CA GLU A 138 -17.59 -37.16 -6.61
C GLU A 138 -16.47 -36.84 -5.60
N ALA A 139 -15.55 -35.93 -5.95
CA ALA A 139 -14.48 -35.50 -5.06
C ALA A 139 -15.00 -34.74 -3.83
N ILE A 140 -15.95 -33.82 -4.03
CA ILE A 140 -16.56 -33.04 -2.94
C ILE A 140 -17.34 -33.98 -2.01
N GLU A 141 -18.20 -34.85 -2.55
CA GLU A 141 -19.00 -35.80 -1.77
C GLU A 141 -18.10 -36.71 -0.91
N GLU A 142 -17.07 -37.32 -1.51
CA GLU A 142 -16.18 -38.24 -0.81
C GLU A 142 -15.48 -37.55 0.38
N ILE A 143 -14.98 -36.34 0.16
CA ILE A 143 -14.27 -35.59 1.21
C ILE A 143 -15.24 -35.14 2.30
N THR A 144 -16.40 -34.59 1.95
CA THR A 144 -17.44 -34.19 2.91
C THR A 144 -17.88 -35.38 3.76
N LYS A 145 -18.03 -36.57 3.17
CA LYS A 145 -18.40 -37.79 3.88
C LYS A 145 -17.35 -38.21 4.90
N ARG A 146 -16.08 -38.24 4.49
CA ARG A 146 -14.96 -38.65 5.37
C ARG A 146 -14.71 -37.63 6.47
N MET A 147 -14.78 -36.33 6.16
CA MET A 147 -14.61 -35.23 7.11
C MET A 147 -15.73 -35.24 8.16
N GLY A 148 -17.00 -35.38 7.73
CA GLY A 148 -18.14 -35.45 8.66
C GLY A 148 -18.08 -36.65 9.62
N ALA A 149 -17.64 -37.82 9.13
CA ALA A 149 -17.41 -38.98 9.98
C ALA A 149 -16.26 -38.76 10.99
N GLY A 150 -15.18 -38.10 10.56
CA GLY A 150 -14.05 -37.74 11.42
C GLY A 150 -14.41 -36.74 12.51
N MET A 151 -15.13 -35.67 12.16
CA MET A 151 -15.66 -34.69 13.12
C MET A 151 -16.58 -35.36 14.15
N ALA A 152 -17.48 -36.23 13.69
CA ALA A 152 -18.35 -36.99 14.57
C ALA A 152 -17.57 -37.84 15.60
N LYS A 153 -16.44 -38.45 15.18
CA LYS A 153 -15.55 -39.18 16.10
C LYS A 153 -14.97 -38.24 17.17
N PHE A 154 -14.41 -37.09 16.78
CA PHE A 154 -13.72 -36.18 17.70
C PHE A 154 -14.64 -35.28 18.54
N ILE A 155 -15.93 -35.19 18.22
CA ILE A 155 -16.92 -34.62 19.16
C ILE A 155 -17.08 -35.49 20.41
N CYS A 156 -16.88 -36.81 20.28
CA CYS A 156 -17.01 -37.77 21.38
C CYS A 156 -15.67 -38.10 22.05
N GLN A 157 -14.54 -37.57 21.57
CA GLN A 157 -13.20 -37.94 22.02
C GLN A 157 -12.30 -36.72 22.16
N GLU A 158 -11.61 -36.59 23.31
CA GLU A 158 -10.58 -35.56 23.51
C GLU A 158 -9.28 -35.91 22.75
N VAL A 159 -8.53 -34.88 22.34
CA VAL A 159 -7.21 -35.05 21.71
C VAL A 159 -6.16 -35.31 22.79
N GLU A 160 -5.80 -36.58 22.99
CA GLU A 160 -4.90 -37.01 24.06
C GLU A 160 -3.45 -37.13 23.60
N THR A 161 -3.22 -37.80 22.47
CA THR A 161 -1.89 -38.09 21.93
C THR A 161 -1.54 -37.20 20.72
N VAL A 162 -0.27 -37.24 20.29
CA VAL A 162 0.16 -36.59 19.05
C VAL A 162 -0.48 -37.28 17.83
N ASP A 163 -0.72 -38.59 17.92
CA ASP A 163 -1.38 -39.35 16.85
C ASP A 163 -2.86 -38.96 16.73
N ASP A 164 -3.56 -38.76 17.86
CA ASP A 164 -4.92 -38.20 17.87
C ASP A 164 -4.96 -36.80 17.24
N TYR A 165 -3.94 -35.98 17.52
CA TYR A 165 -3.83 -34.63 16.96
C TYR A 165 -3.60 -34.66 15.45
N ASP A 166 -2.74 -35.56 14.96
CA ASP A 166 -2.50 -35.78 13.53
C ASP A 166 -3.74 -36.36 12.83
N GLU A 167 -4.46 -37.27 13.49
CA GLU A 167 -5.71 -37.86 12.96
C GLU A 167 -6.83 -36.81 12.90
N TYR A 168 -6.99 -35.99 13.94
CA TYR A 168 -7.95 -34.88 13.92
C TYR A 168 -7.63 -33.91 12.77
N CYS A 169 -6.37 -33.47 12.67
CA CYS A 169 -5.94 -32.59 11.58
C CYS A 169 -6.09 -33.25 10.19
N HIS A 170 -5.93 -34.57 10.09
CA HIS A 170 -6.21 -35.32 8.86
C HIS A 170 -7.66 -35.12 8.44
N TYR A 171 -8.62 -35.37 9.33
CA TYR A 171 -10.04 -35.25 8.97
C TYR A 171 -10.44 -33.83 8.59
N VAL A 172 -10.06 -32.83 9.38
CA VAL A 172 -10.59 -31.47 9.18
C VAL A 172 -9.80 -30.63 8.16
N ALA A 173 -8.58 -31.05 7.78
CA ALA A 173 -7.74 -30.29 6.85
C ALA A 173 -6.91 -31.14 5.89
N GLY A 174 -6.38 -32.28 6.33
CA GLY A 174 -5.66 -33.21 5.45
C GLY A 174 -6.52 -33.72 4.29
N LEU A 175 -7.77 -34.06 4.58
CA LEU A 175 -8.80 -34.40 3.58
C LEU A 175 -9.09 -33.24 2.63
N VAL A 176 -9.02 -31.99 3.09
CA VAL A 176 -9.19 -30.81 2.23
C VAL A 176 -8.05 -30.73 1.21
N GLY A 177 -6.81 -30.98 1.64
CA GLY A 177 -5.65 -31.08 0.74
C GLY A 177 -5.82 -32.19 -0.31
N LEU A 178 -6.27 -33.38 0.11
CA LEU A 178 -6.59 -34.50 -0.79
C LEU A 178 -7.71 -34.14 -1.78
N GLY A 179 -8.77 -33.49 -1.30
CA GLY A 179 -9.89 -33.04 -2.11
C GLY A 179 -9.46 -32.05 -3.19
N LEU A 180 -8.69 -31.03 -2.81
CA LEU A 180 -8.13 -30.07 -3.76
C LEU A 180 -7.28 -30.76 -4.83
N SER A 181 -6.39 -31.69 -4.44
CA SER A 181 -5.61 -32.49 -5.40
C SER A 181 -6.49 -33.29 -6.36
N LYS A 182 -7.60 -33.87 -5.88
CA LYS A 182 -8.59 -34.56 -6.73
C LYS A 182 -9.31 -33.61 -7.69
N LEU A 183 -9.66 -32.40 -7.25
CA LEU A 183 -10.25 -31.38 -8.12
C LEU A 183 -9.26 -30.96 -9.23
N PHE A 184 -7.97 -30.80 -8.90
CA PHE A 184 -6.93 -30.43 -9.89
C PHE A 184 -6.69 -31.53 -10.93
N LEU A 185 -6.84 -32.79 -10.52
CA LEU A 185 -6.82 -33.91 -11.45
C LEU A 185 -8.06 -33.95 -12.34
N ALA A 186 -9.24 -33.78 -11.74
CA ALA A 186 -10.51 -33.82 -12.46
C ALA A 186 -10.57 -32.71 -13.54
N SER A 187 -9.94 -31.56 -13.28
CA SER A 187 -9.80 -30.48 -14.26
C SER A 187 -8.75 -30.74 -15.36
N GLY A 188 -8.01 -31.85 -15.29
CA GLY A 188 -6.91 -32.16 -16.20
C GLY A 188 -5.72 -31.19 -16.12
N SER A 189 -5.66 -30.35 -15.09
CA SER A 189 -4.67 -29.28 -14.96
C SER A 189 -3.38 -29.74 -14.28
N GLU A 190 -3.43 -30.81 -13.48
CA GLU A 190 -2.28 -31.36 -12.76
C GLU A 190 -2.13 -32.86 -12.95
N VAL A 191 -0.94 -33.37 -12.60
CA VAL A 191 -0.64 -34.81 -12.54
C VAL A 191 -0.03 -35.11 -11.17
N LEU A 192 -0.54 -36.14 -10.50
CA LEU A 192 -0.07 -36.51 -9.18
C LEU A 192 1.23 -37.31 -9.22
N THR A 193 2.08 -37.08 -8.22
CA THR A 193 3.23 -37.93 -7.92
C THR A 193 2.79 -39.22 -7.19
N PRO A 194 3.61 -40.28 -7.15
CA PRO A 194 3.25 -41.52 -6.44
C PRO A 194 2.90 -41.34 -4.95
N ASP A 195 3.51 -40.35 -4.30
CA ASP A 195 3.34 -40.04 -2.88
C ASP A 195 2.33 -38.93 -2.59
N TRP A 196 1.57 -38.49 -3.60
CA TRP A 196 0.69 -37.32 -3.54
C TRP A 196 -0.27 -37.32 -2.35
N GLU A 197 -0.80 -38.48 -1.93
CA GLU A 197 -1.76 -38.56 -0.83
C GLU A 197 -1.12 -38.09 0.48
N HIS A 198 0.09 -38.58 0.75
CA HIS A 198 0.85 -38.23 1.94
C HIS A 198 1.19 -36.74 1.96
N ILE A 199 1.77 -36.23 0.88
CA ILE A 199 2.18 -34.82 0.81
C ILE A 199 0.99 -33.85 0.72
N SER A 200 -0.16 -34.27 0.15
CA SER A 200 -1.42 -33.50 0.19
C SER A 200 -1.97 -33.42 1.60
N ASN A 201 -1.88 -34.52 2.37
CA ASN A 201 -2.26 -34.54 3.76
C ASN A 201 -1.39 -33.56 4.58
N SER A 202 -0.06 -33.62 4.41
CA SER A 202 0.89 -32.71 5.08
C SER A 202 0.60 -31.23 4.79
N MET A 203 0.20 -30.88 3.56
CA MET A 203 -0.24 -29.52 3.19
C MET A 203 -1.42 -29.05 4.05
N GLY A 204 -2.41 -29.92 4.31
CA GLY A 204 -3.55 -29.63 5.18
C GLY A 204 -3.16 -29.54 6.65
N LEU A 205 -2.38 -30.52 7.13
CA LEU A 205 -1.91 -30.56 8.52
C LEU A 205 -1.09 -29.32 8.89
N PHE A 206 -0.21 -28.84 8.01
CA PHE A 206 0.58 -27.65 8.28
C PHE A 206 -0.29 -26.40 8.51
N LEU A 207 -1.30 -26.19 7.66
CA LEU A 207 -2.24 -25.08 7.79
C LEU A 207 -3.07 -25.20 9.07
N GLN A 208 -3.61 -26.39 9.35
CA GLN A 208 -4.48 -26.61 10.49
C GLN A 208 -3.76 -26.47 11.82
N LYS A 209 -2.58 -27.10 11.94
CA LYS A 209 -1.76 -26.95 13.15
C LYS A 209 -1.37 -25.50 13.38
N THR A 210 -1.07 -24.75 12.31
CA THR A 210 -0.78 -23.32 12.42
C THR A 210 -1.97 -22.52 12.96
N ASN A 211 -3.19 -22.82 12.51
CA ASN A 211 -4.38 -22.16 13.01
C ASN A 211 -4.67 -22.54 14.47
N ILE A 212 -4.65 -23.83 14.81
CA ILE A 212 -4.83 -24.33 16.19
C ILE A 212 -3.83 -23.69 17.17
N ILE A 213 -2.58 -23.49 16.73
CA ILE A 213 -1.56 -22.80 17.55
C ILE A 213 -1.91 -21.33 17.74
N ARG A 214 -2.31 -20.64 16.67
CA ARG A 214 -2.57 -19.20 16.66
C ARG A 214 -3.84 -18.83 17.42
N ASP A 215 -4.86 -19.67 17.33
CA ASP A 215 -6.24 -19.38 17.77
C ASP A 215 -6.54 -19.94 19.18
N TYR A 216 -5.54 -20.47 19.88
CA TYR A 216 -5.63 -21.00 21.26
C TYR A 216 -6.57 -20.19 22.18
N LEU A 217 -6.41 -18.86 22.22
CA LEU A 217 -7.16 -18.01 23.14
C LEU A 217 -8.63 -17.85 22.73
N GLU A 218 -8.92 -17.89 21.43
CA GLU A 218 -10.29 -17.89 20.90
C GLU A 218 -10.97 -19.20 21.30
N ASP A 219 -10.31 -20.33 21.06
CA ASP A 219 -10.84 -21.67 21.34
C ASP A 219 -11.10 -21.93 22.84
N ILE A 220 -10.17 -21.51 23.70
CA ILE A 220 -10.26 -21.72 25.16
C ILE A 220 -11.25 -20.77 25.84
N ASN A 221 -11.65 -19.67 25.22
CA ASN A 221 -12.62 -18.75 25.80
C ASN A 221 -14.01 -18.87 25.17
N GLU A 222 -14.24 -19.86 24.30
CA GLU A 222 -15.55 -20.12 23.70
C GLU A 222 -16.58 -20.49 24.78
N ILE A 223 -17.81 -19.94 24.65
CA ILE A 223 -18.90 -20.10 25.62
C ILE A 223 -20.09 -20.73 24.88
N PRO A 224 -20.76 -21.75 25.45
CA PRO A 224 -20.67 -22.23 26.84
C PRO A 224 -19.55 -23.24 27.14
N LYS A 225 -18.87 -23.78 26.12
CA LYS A 225 -17.86 -24.84 26.29
C LYS A 225 -16.59 -24.51 25.52
N SER A 226 -15.45 -24.54 26.21
CA SER A 226 -14.11 -24.42 25.62
C SER A 226 -13.86 -25.50 24.57
N ARG A 227 -13.21 -25.13 23.47
CA ARG A 227 -12.71 -26.07 22.46
C ARG A 227 -11.24 -26.40 22.75
N MET A 228 -10.91 -27.68 22.84
CA MET A 228 -9.59 -28.15 23.28
C MET A 228 -8.92 -29.02 22.20
N PHE A 229 -8.12 -28.39 21.36
CA PHE A 229 -7.43 -29.07 20.24
C PHE A 229 -5.97 -29.41 20.51
N TRP A 230 -5.34 -28.81 21.53
CA TRP A 230 -3.95 -29.09 21.86
C TRP A 230 -3.85 -30.47 22.53
N PRO A 231 -2.94 -31.35 22.11
CA PRO A 231 -2.87 -32.72 22.64
C PRO A 231 -2.38 -32.76 24.08
N ARG A 232 -3.07 -33.49 24.96
CA ARG A 232 -2.70 -33.64 26.38
C ARG A 232 -1.26 -34.09 26.59
N LYS A 233 -0.76 -34.98 25.71
CA LYS A 233 0.63 -35.45 25.72
C LYS A 233 1.66 -34.32 25.59
N ILE A 234 1.31 -33.19 24.96
CA ILE A 234 2.18 -32.00 24.88
C ILE A 234 1.90 -31.07 26.05
N TRP A 235 0.68 -30.53 26.17
CA TRP A 235 0.41 -29.46 27.15
C TRP A 235 0.44 -29.94 28.60
N GLY A 236 0.14 -31.22 28.85
CA GLY A 236 0.17 -31.83 30.19
C GLY A 236 1.56 -31.90 30.81
N LYS A 237 2.63 -31.64 30.05
CA LYS A 237 3.98 -31.46 30.58
C LYS A 237 4.17 -30.10 31.26
N TYR A 238 3.33 -29.12 30.94
CA TYR A 238 3.54 -27.71 31.22
C TYR A 238 2.48 -27.12 32.18
N ALA A 239 1.28 -27.70 32.21
CA ALA A 239 0.19 -27.28 33.10
C ALA A 239 -0.76 -28.44 33.43
N ASP A 240 -1.46 -28.33 34.56
CA ASP A 240 -2.47 -29.31 35.01
C ASP A 240 -3.75 -29.25 34.16
N LYS A 241 -4.10 -28.06 33.66
CA LYS A 241 -5.22 -27.84 32.72
C LYS A 241 -4.75 -27.00 31.55
N LEU A 242 -5.26 -27.30 30.36
CA LEU A 242 -4.93 -26.53 29.16
C LEU A 242 -5.25 -25.03 29.33
N GLU A 243 -6.41 -24.72 29.91
CA GLU A 243 -6.86 -23.33 30.13
C GLU A 243 -5.90 -22.50 30.98
N ASP A 244 -5.11 -23.15 31.85
CA ASP A 244 -4.20 -22.47 32.76
C ASP A 244 -3.06 -21.73 32.04
N LEU A 245 -2.76 -22.10 30.78
CA LEU A 245 -1.73 -21.45 29.98
C LEU A 245 -2.07 -19.98 29.65
N LYS A 246 -3.33 -19.56 29.77
CA LYS A 246 -3.74 -18.16 29.55
C LYS A 246 -3.37 -17.21 30.70
N TYR A 247 -3.09 -17.75 31.89
CA TYR A 247 -2.80 -16.92 33.08
C TYR A 247 -1.33 -16.51 33.14
N GLU A 248 -1.10 -15.25 33.51
CA GLU A 248 0.25 -14.64 33.51
C GLU A 248 1.26 -15.40 34.36
N LYS A 249 0.86 -15.96 35.50
CA LYS A 249 1.71 -16.79 36.38
C LYS A 249 2.33 -18.01 35.67
N ASN A 250 1.72 -18.49 34.59
CA ASN A 250 2.14 -19.67 33.84
C ASN A 250 2.89 -19.31 32.53
N SER A 251 3.24 -18.04 32.31
CA SER A 251 3.77 -17.55 31.02
C SER A 251 4.98 -18.33 30.52
N THR A 252 5.92 -18.69 31.41
CA THR A 252 7.12 -19.46 31.02
C THR A 252 6.74 -20.84 30.47
N ASN A 253 5.91 -21.59 31.20
CA ASN A 253 5.45 -22.91 30.79
C ASN A 253 4.57 -22.84 29.53
N ALA A 254 3.72 -21.82 29.43
CA ALA A 254 2.89 -21.58 28.25
C ALA A 254 3.73 -21.36 26.99
N VAL A 255 4.78 -20.55 27.08
CA VAL A 255 5.70 -20.30 25.95
C VAL A 255 6.49 -21.55 25.58
N GLN A 256 6.96 -22.35 26.55
CA GLN A 256 7.63 -23.62 26.25
C GLN A 256 6.68 -24.64 25.57
N CYS A 257 5.42 -24.73 26.03
CA CYS A 257 4.39 -25.54 25.39
C CYS A 257 4.11 -25.08 23.95
N LEU A 258 3.99 -23.76 23.75
CA LEU A 258 3.83 -23.16 22.42
C LEU A 258 4.99 -23.49 21.49
N ASN A 259 6.23 -23.43 21.99
CA ASN A 259 7.41 -23.80 21.21
C ASN A 259 7.35 -25.26 20.78
N GLU A 260 6.96 -26.21 21.66
CA GLU A 260 6.78 -27.62 21.28
C GLU A 260 5.72 -27.79 20.18
N MET A 261 4.57 -27.10 20.30
CA MET A 261 3.51 -27.14 19.29
C MET A 261 3.98 -26.62 17.93
N VAL A 262 4.73 -25.50 17.91
CA VAL A 262 5.31 -24.97 16.67
C VAL A 262 6.31 -25.95 16.07
N THR A 263 7.23 -26.50 16.87
CA THR A 263 8.22 -27.51 16.43
C THR A 263 7.54 -28.78 15.88
N ASN A 264 6.37 -29.15 16.41
CA ASN A 264 5.57 -30.22 15.84
C ASN A 264 4.97 -29.83 14.46
N ALA A 265 4.49 -28.60 14.28
CA ALA A 265 3.98 -28.14 12.99
C ALA A 265 5.09 -28.05 11.91
N LEU A 266 6.29 -27.60 12.26
CA LEU A 266 7.42 -27.44 11.32
C LEU A 266 7.84 -28.75 10.62
N MET A 267 7.47 -29.92 11.17
CA MET A 267 7.77 -31.24 10.57
C MET A 267 7.16 -31.42 9.18
N HIS A 268 6.08 -30.70 8.86
CA HIS A 268 5.34 -30.84 7.60
C HIS A 268 5.91 -29.99 6.45
N ILE A 269 6.89 -29.13 6.72
CA ILE A 269 7.37 -28.15 5.73
C ILE A 269 8.02 -28.80 4.51
N GLU A 270 8.81 -29.85 4.71
CA GLU A 270 9.49 -30.54 3.61
C GLU A 270 8.48 -31.12 2.61
N ASP A 271 7.46 -31.82 3.11
CA ASP A 271 6.36 -32.33 2.29
C ASP A 271 5.59 -31.22 1.59
N CYS A 272 5.33 -30.10 2.27
CA CYS A 272 4.65 -28.95 1.67
C CYS A 272 5.46 -28.37 0.49
N LEU A 273 6.78 -28.22 0.68
CA LEU A 273 7.68 -27.75 -0.38
C LEU A 273 7.77 -28.74 -1.53
N LYS A 274 7.77 -30.05 -1.24
CA LYS A 274 7.73 -31.11 -2.24
C LYS A 274 6.43 -31.14 -3.04
N TYR A 275 5.29 -30.94 -2.38
CA TYR A 275 4.00 -30.84 -3.04
C TYR A 275 3.96 -29.65 -4.00
N MET A 276 4.33 -28.46 -3.52
CA MET A 276 4.29 -27.23 -4.32
C MET A 276 5.28 -27.25 -5.49
N SER A 277 6.41 -27.96 -5.38
CA SER A 277 7.38 -28.09 -6.47
C SER A 277 6.92 -29.01 -7.61
N ALA A 278 5.94 -29.89 -7.33
CA ALA A 278 5.37 -30.80 -8.33
C ALA A 278 4.24 -30.17 -9.16
N LEU A 279 3.67 -29.05 -8.71
CA LEU A 279 2.57 -28.35 -9.40
C LEU A 279 3.05 -27.69 -10.70
N ARG A 280 2.24 -27.80 -11.75
CA ARG A 280 2.57 -27.34 -13.10
C ARG A 280 1.80 -26.09 -13.50
N ASP A 281 0.52 -26.01 -13.13
CA ASP A 281 -0.31 -24.87 -13.47
C ASP A 281 0.03 -23.68 -12.57
N PRO A 282 0.39 -22.51 -13.13
CA PRO A 282 0.78 -21.35 -12.33
C PRO A 282 -0.32 -20.81 -11.41
N SER A 283 -1.60 -20.99 -11.76
CA SER A 283 -2.73 -20.52 -10.95
C SER A 283 -2.96 -21.44 -9.75
N ILE A 284 -2.93 -22.75 -9.97
CA ILE A 284 -3.00 -23.78 -8.91
C ILE A 284 -1.79 -23.66 -7.98
N PHE A 285 -0.59 -23.51 -8.55
CA PHE A 285 0.63 -23.27 -7.80
C PHE A 285 0.49 -22.09 -6.83
N ARG A 286 0.06 -20.92 -7.33
CA ARG A 286 -0.12 -19.73 -6.48
C ARG A 286 -1.24 -19.93 -5.46
N PHE A 287 -2.31 -20.62 -5.84
CA PHE A 287 -3.41 -20.98 -4.95
C PHE A 287 -2.93 -21.80 -3.74
N CYS A 288 -2.09 -22.82 -3.99
CA CYS A 288 -1.51 -23.66 -2.94
C CYS A 288 -0.40 -22.94 -2.16
N ALA A 289 0.45 -22.16 -2.82
CA ALA A 289 1.65 -21.60 -2.20
C ALA A 289 1.40 -20.44 -1.24
N ILE A 290 0.46 -19.56 -1.56
CA ILE A 290 0.19 -18.37 -0.74
C ILE A 290 -0.22 -18.74 0.70
N PRO A 291 -1.20 -19.65 0.94
CA PRO A 291 -1.56 -20.09 2.29
C PRO A 291 -0.39 -20.69 3.05
N GLN A 292 0.46 -21.48 2.40
CA GLN A 292 1.62 -22.14 3.02
C GLN A 292 2.68 -21.12 3.48
N ILE A 293 2.97 -20.11 2.66
CA ILE A 293 3.84 -18.99 3.06
C ILE A 293 3.23 -18.21 4.24
N MET A 294 1.92 -17.97 4.21
CA MET A 294 1.24 -17.29 5.33
C MET A 294 1.27 -18.12 6.62
N ALA A 295 1.25 -19.44 6.51
CA ALA A 295 1.35 -20.33 7.67
C ALA A 295 2.74 -20.29 8.31
N ILE A 296 3.84 -20.46 7.55
CA ILE A 296 5.19 -20.34 8.12
C ILE A 296 5.46 -18.94 8.68
N GLY A 297 4.96 -17.89 8.02
CA GLY A 297 5.04 -16.52 8.54
C GLY A 297 4.25 -16.33 9.85
N THR A 298 3.11 -16.99 10.00
CA THR A 298 2.34 -17.00 11.25
C THR A 298 3.10 -17.75 12.35
N LEU A 299 3.61 -18.95 12.07
CA LEU A 299 4.41 -19.72 13.03
C LEU A 299 5.64 -18.93 13.49
N ALA A 300 6.31 -18.21 12.59
CA ALA A 300 7.43 -17.34 12.94
C ALA A 300 7.02 -16.17 13.86
N LEU A 301 5.78 -15.67 13.80
CA LEU A 301 5.24 -14.67 14.72
C LEU A 301 4.81 -15.27 16.07
N CYS A 302 4.28 -16.49 16.06
CA CYS A 302 3.83 -17.20 17.26
C CYS A 302 5.00 -17.77 18.08
N TYR A 303 6.09 -18.20 17.44
CA TYR A 303 7.20 -18.84 18.14
C TYR A 303 7.81 -17.93 19.22
N ASN A 304 7.99 -18.49 20.42
CA ASN A 304 8.50 -17.80 21.60
C ASN A 304 7.76 -16.50 21.94
N ASN A 305 6.44 -16.45 21.73
CA ASN A 305 5.64 -15.23 21.88
C ASN A 305 4.43 -15.43 22.80
N VAL A 306 4.52 -14.88 24.02
CA VAL A 306 3.45 -14.96 25.04
C VAL A 306 2.12 -14.32 24.59
N GLN A 307 2.13 -13.46 23.56
CA GLN A 307 0.91 -12.79 23.09
C GLN A 307 -0.12 -13.75 22.49
N VAL A 308 0.28 -14.97 22.08
CA VAL A 308 -0.67 -16.03 21.65
C VAL A 308 -1.68 -16.36 22.75
N PHE A 309 -1.28 -16.23 24.02
CA PHE A 309 -2.13 -16.50 25.19
C PHE A 309 -2.89 -15.28 25.71
N ARG A 310 -2.68 -14.10 25.10
CA ARG A 310 -3.18 -12.81 25.63
C ARG A 310 -3.96 -11.99 24.60
N GLY A 311 -3.85 -12.33 23.32
CA GLY A 311 -4.54 -11.63 22.25
C GLY A 311 -4.32 -12.29 20.90
N VAL A 312 -4.54 -11.50 19.84
CA VAL A 312 -4.54 -12.00 18.47
C VAL A 312 -3.18 -11.78 17.82
N VAL A 313 -2.51 -12.88 17.43
CA VAL A 313 -1.26 -12.85 16.65
C VAL A 313 -1.58 -13.10 15.18
N LYS A 314 -1.49 -12.06 14.34
CA LYS A 314 -1.79 -12.16 12.90
C LYS A 314 -0.71 -11.45 12.07
N LEU A 315 -0.44 -12.00 10.89
CA LEU A 315 0.38 -11.32 9.88
C LEU A 315 -0.26 -9.97 9.54
N ARG A 316 0.57 -8.93 9.47
CA ARG A 316 0.09 -7.61 9.04
C ARG A 316 -0.49 -7.68 7.62
N ARG A 317 -1.56 -6.94 7.37
CA ARG A 317 -2.29 -6.95 6.09
C ARG A 317 -1.40 -6.59 4.89
N GLY A 318 -0.45 -5.68 5.09
CA GLY A 318 0.50 -5.31 4.04
C GLY A 318 1.53 -6.40 3.71
N LEU A 319 1.97 -7.20 4.70
CA LEU A 319 2.81 -8.36 4.45
C LEU A 319 2.02 -9.45 3.72
N THR A 320 0.76 -9.65 4.09
CA THR A 320 -0.16 -10.54 3.36
C THR A 320 -0.28 -10.12 1.89
N ALA A 321 -0.50 -8.82 1.63
CA ALA A 321 -0.57 -8.30 0.27
C ALA A 321 0.76 -8.49 -0.50
N LYS A 322 1.91 -8.31 0.16
CA LYS A 322 3.24 -8.60 -0.43
C LYS A 322 3.41 -10.07 -0.77
N VAL A 323 3.02 -10.98 0.11
CA VAL A 323 3.07 -12.43 -0.16
C VAL A 323 2.21 -12.75 -1.39
N ILE A 324 0.97 -12.26 -1.44
CA ILE A 324 0.07 -12.49 -2.58
C ILE A 324 0.64 -11.93 -3.90
N ASP A 325 1.22 -10.73 -3.87
CA ASP A 325 1.75 -10.05 -5.05
C ASP A 325 3.07 -10.65 -5.58
N ARG A 326 3.97 -11.03 -4.66
CA ARG A 326 5.33 -11.48 -5.01
C ARG A 326 5.41 -12.98 -5.29
N THR A 327 4.51 -13.80 -4.76
CA THR A 327 4.54 -15.26 -4.97
C THR A 327 4.11 -15.60 -6.39
N LYS A 328 5.07 -15.97 -7.25
CA LYS A 328 4.83 -16.35 -8.65
C LYS A 328 5.48 -17.66 -9.03
N THR A 329 6.58 -18.03 -8.37
CA THR A 329 7.40 -19.20 -8.69
C THR A 329 7.85 -19.92 -7.42
N MET A 330 8.33 -21.16 -7.56
CA MET A 330 8.94 -21.90 -6.44
C MET A 330 10.16 -21.19 -5.83
N ALA A 331 10.93 -20.44 -6.63
CA ALA A 331 12.02 -19.63 -6.10
C ALA A 331 11.53 -18.57 -5.10
N ASP A 332 10.34 -18.00 -5.31
CA ASP A 332 9.71 -17.08 -4.38
C ASP A 332 9.27 -17.79 -3.09
N VAL A 333 8.78 -19.03 -3.21
CA VAL A 333 8.36 -19.88 -2.08
C VAL A 333 9.56 -20.27 -1.22
N TYR A 334 10.60 -20.89 -1.80
CA TYR A 334 11.83 -21.21 -1.09
C TYR A 334 12.41 -19.96 -0.43
N GLY A 335 12.34 -18.83 -1.11
CA GLY A 335 12.74 -17.57 -0.55
C GLY A 335 11.94 -17.16 0.69
N ALA A 336 10.61 -17.18 0.62
CA ALA A 336 9.77 -16.81 1.75
C ALA A 336 9.97 -17.76 2.95
N PHE A 337 10.01 -19.08 2.70
CA PHE A 337 10.29 -20.07 3.73
C PHE A 337 11.66 -19.86 4.36
N TYR A 338 12.70 -19.60 3.58
CA TYR A 338 14.02 -19.27 4.10
C TYR A 338 13.99 -18.04 5.02
N ASP A 339 13.34 -16.95 4.59
CA ASP A 339 13.29 -15.69 5.36
C ASP A 339 12.56 -15.89 6.69
N PHE A 340 11.39 -16.56 6.66
CA PHE A 340 10.63 -16.82 7.88
C PHE A 340 11.30 -17.85 8.79
N SER A 341 12.01 -18.84 8.23
CA SER A 341 12.83 -19.75 9.03
C SER A 341 14.01 -19.04 9.68
N CYS A 342 14.64 -18.07 9.01
CA CYS A 342 15.66 -17.21 9.62
C CYS A 342 15.06 -16.40 10.77
N MET A 343 13.91 -15.76 10.56
CA MET A 343 13.21 -15.00 11.58
C MET A 343 12.88 -15.87 12.80
N LEU A 344 12.33 -17.07 12.60
CA LEU A 344 12.02 -18.01 13.66
C LEU A 344 13.30 -18.44 14.41
N LYS A 345 14.38 -18.75 13.68
CA LYS A 345 15.68 -19.17 14.25
C LYS A 345 16.24 -18.14 15.22
N THR A 346 16.10 -16.84 14.93
CA THR A 346 16.58 -15.75 15.83
C THR A 346 15.85 -15.70 17.18
N LYS A 347 14.68 -16.31 17.30
CA LYS A 347 13.85 -16.32 18.51
C LYS A 347 14.03 -17.57 19.37
N VAL A 348 14.83 -18.54 18.92
CA VAL A 348 15.07 -19.78 19.67
C VAL A 348 15.94 -19.50 20.89
N ASP A 349 15.33 -19.56 22.06
CA ASP A 349 16.05 -19.60 23.33
C ASP A 349 16.76 -20.95 23.47
N LYS A 350 18.08 -20.93 23.72
CA LYS A 350 18.88 -22.15 23.89
C LYS A 350 18.50 -22.94 25.15
N ASN A 351 17.85 -22.30 26.12
CA ASN A 351 17.37 -22.95 27.33
C ASN A 351 15.97 -23.58 27.17
N ASP A 352 15.31 -23.38 26.03
CA ASP A 352 14.02 -24.02 25.76
C ASP A 352 14.19 -25.54 25.61
N PRO A 353 13.31 -26.37 26.22
CA PRO A 353 13.42 -27.83 26.13
C PRO A 353 13.42 -28.40 24.71
N ASN A 354 12.81 -27.68 23.75
CA ASN A 354 12.69 -28.09 22.36
C ASN A 354 13.72 -27.41 21.44
N ALA A 355 14.58 -26.52 21.97
CA ALA A 355 15.50 -25.70 21.19
C ALA A 355 16.32 -26.49 20.15
N SER A 356 16.93 -27.61 20.57
CA SER A 356 17.75 -28.45 19.68
C SER A 356 16.94 -29.04 18.53
N LYS A 357 15.74 -29.55 18.81
CA LYS A 357 14.84 -30.11 17.78
C LYS A 357 14.35 -29.03 16.82
N THR A 358 13.98 -27.86 17.33
CA THR A 358 13.56 -26.72 16.51
C THR A 358 14.70 -26.23 15.61
N LEU A 359 15.90 -26.05 16.16
CA LEU A 359 17.06 -25.58 15.40
C LEU A 359 17.40 -26.54 14.26
N LYS A 360 17.39 -27.85 14.53
CA LYS A 360 17.61 -28.87 13.51
C LYS A 360 16.60 -28.76 12.37
N GLN A 361 15.30 -28.72 12.68
CA GLN A 361 14.26 -28.59 11.65
C GLN A 361 14.40 -27.30 10.83
N LEU A 362 14.71 -26.17 11.48
CA LEU A 362 14.93 -24.91 10.77
C LEU A 362 16.16 -24.95 9.87
N GLU A 363 17.22 -25.63 10.31
CA GLU A 363 18.43 -25.84 9.51
C GLU A 363 18.16 -26.71 8.28
N ASP A 364 17.39 -27.80 8.45
CA ASP A 364 16.96 -28.66 7.36
C ASP A 364 16.12 -27.87 6.33
N VAL A 365 15.15 -27.07 6.79
CA VAL A 365 14.33 -26.19 5.92
C VAL A 365 15.20 -25.15 5.21
N GLN A 366 16.11 -24.49 5.93
CA GLN A 366 17.00 -23.49 5.36
C GLN A 366 17.94 -24.10 4.31
N GLN A 367 18.42 -25.32 4.55
CA GLN A 367 19.29 -26.05 3.64
C GLN A 367 18.53 -26.42 2.37
N LEU A 368 17.34 -27.03 2.52
CA LEU A 368 16.46 -27.37 1.40
C LEU A 368 16.14 -26.14 0.53
N CYS A 369 15.85 -24.99 1.15
CA CYS A 369 15.59 -23.74 0.43
C CYS A 369 16.84 -23.15 -0.24
N ARG A 370 18.05 -23.34 0.32
CA ARG A 370 19.32 -22.92 -0.32
C ARG A 370 19.65 -23.78 -1.54
N ASP A 371 19.46 -25.08 -1.42
CA ASP A 371 19.82 -26.03 -2.47
C ASP A 371 18.90 -25.92 -3.69
N ASN A 372 17.64 -25.52 -3.48
CA ASN A 372 16.62 -25.44 -4.54
C ASN A 372 16.20 -24.00 -4.91
N GLY A 373 16.64 -22.98 -4.17
CA GLY A 373 16.21 -21.59 -4.33
C GLY A 373 17.27 -20.65 -4.92
N VAL A 374 16.85 -19.66 -5.72
CA VAL A 374 17.74 -18.62 -6.27
C VAL A 374 17.90 -17.45 -5.28
N LEU A 375 18.44 -17.72 -4.08
CA LEU A 375 18.40 -16.80 -2.94
C LEU A 375 19.24 -15.51 -3.12
N HIS A 376 20.20 -15.49 -4.05
CA HIS A 376 21.18 -14.41 -4.20
C HIS A 376 20.67 -13.18 -5.00
N LYS A 377 19.46 -13.22 -5.57
CA LYS A 377 18.93 -12.19 -6.50
C LYS A 377 17.62 -11.51 -6.06
N ARG A 378 17.20 -11.64 -4.79
CA ARG A 378 15.84 -11.24 -4.35
C ARG A 378 15.80 -10.27 -3.18
N LYS A 379 14.69 -9.50 -3.08
CA LYS A 379 14.34 -8.68 -1.92
C LYS A 379 13.67 -9.55 -0.84
N SER A 380 14.17 -9.53 0.39
CA SER A 380 13.62 -10.30 1.53
C SER A 380 12.15 -9.96 1.81
N TYR A 381 11.35 -10.98 2.18
CA TYR A 381 9.99 -10.79 2.71
C TYR A 381 10.01 -10.25 4.14
N VAL A 382 11.04 -10.63 4.89
CA VAL A 382 11.32 -10.22 6.26
C VAL A 382 12.43 -9.18 6.22
N ASN A 383 12.15 -8.01 5.65
CA ASN A 383 12.87 -6.79 6.04
C ASN A 383 12.22 -6.25 7.32
N ASP A 384 12.17 -7.07 8.38
CA ASP A 384 12.03 -6.55 9.74
C ASP A 384 13.44 -6.23 10.23
N LYS A 385 13.93 -5.03 9.92
CA LYS A 385 14.93 -4.38 10.78
C LYS A 385 14.22 -3.97 12.08
N GLY A 386 13.79 -4.95 12.84
CA GLY A 386 13.24 -4.85 14.19
C GLY A 386 14.34 -4.68 15.26
N GLN A 387 15.41 -3.97 14.92
CA GLN A 387 16.32 -3.36 15.89
C GLN A 387 16.28 -1.85 15.65
N PRO A 388 16.19 -1.02 16.72
CA PRO A 388 16.09 0.42 16.57
C PRO A 388 17.43 0.97 16.08
N ASN A 389 17.57 1.11 14.75
CA ASN A 389 18.61 1.94 14.18
C ASN A 389 18.14 3.39 14.23
N ASN A 390 18.93 4.25 14.90
CA ASN A 390 18.70 5.70 15.00
C ASN A 390 18.38 6.38 13.65
N LEU A 391 18.85 5.83 12.52
CA LEU A 391 18.56 6.28 11.15
C LEU A 391 17.07 6.15 10.72
N TYR A 392 16.32 5.15 11.21
CA TYR A 392 14.91 4.96 10.82
C TYR A 392 13.94 5.90 11.55
N GLN A 393 14.30 6.27 12.78
CA GLN A 393 13.59 7.27 13.56
C GLN A 393 13.80 8.66 12.93
N LEU A 394 15.03 8.95 12.52
CA LEU A 394 15.42 10.17 11.81
C LEU A 394 14.70 10.34 10.46
N GLY A 395 14.58 9.25 9.67
CA GLY A 395 13.81 9.27 8.40
C GLY A 395 12.29 9.41 8.58
N THR A 396 11.73 8.90 9.68
CA THR A 396 10.30 9.06 10.01
C THR A 396 9.99 10.48 10.48
N GLU A 397 10.86 11.07 11.30
CA GLU A 397 10.76 12.46 11.75
C GLU A 397 10.85 13.43 10.57
N LEU A 398 11.80 13.23 9.65
CA LEU A 398 11.91 14.03 8.44
C LEU A 398 10.65 13.95 7.58
N ARG A 399 10.15 12.73 7.33
CA ARG A 399 8.95 12.55 6.51
C ARG A 399 7.74 13.26 7.11
N ASN A 400 7.57 13.19 8.43
CA ASN A 400 6.49 13.90 9.13
C ASN A 400 6.69 15.41 9.01
N ALA A 401 7.92 15.91 9.23
CA ALA A 401 8.24 17.32 9.10
C ALA A 401 7.96 17.86 7.68
N VAL A 402 8.37 17.13 6.64
CA VAL A 402 8.10 17.48 5.23
C VAL A 402 6.60 17.48 4.92
N CYS A 403 5.85 16.49 5.42
CA CYS A 403 4.40 16.44 5.22
C CYS A 403 3.70 17.62 5.89
N VAL A 404 4.04 17.92 7.14
CA VAL A 404 3.47 19.04 7.89
C VAL A 404 3.85 20.38 7.24
N PHE A 405 5.10 20.51 6.82
CA PHE A 405 5.59 21.67 6.07
C PHE A 405 4.77 21.90 4.80
N TYR A 406 4.62 20.88 3.94
CA TYR A 406 3.81 20.98 2.73
C TYR A 406 2.36 21.39 3.02
N LEU A 407 1.73 20.81 4.04
CA LEU A 407 0.34 21.08 4.38
C LEU A 407 0.13 22.52 4.88
N ILE A 408 1.00 23.01 5.76
CA ILE A 408 0.92 24.39 6.28
C ILE A 408 1.10 25.38 5.13
N LEU A 409 2.10 25.17 4.28
CA LEU A 409 2.35 26.07 3.16
C LEU A 409 1.23 26.01 2.11
N ARG A 410 0.63 24.83 1.85
CA ARG A 410 -0.51 24.72 0.95
C ARG A 410 -1.78 25.38 1.51
N ALA A 411 -1.98 25.34 2.82
CA ALA A 411 -3.07 26.07 3.48
C ALA A 411 -2.86 27.59 3.34
N LEU A 412 -1.63 28.07 3.56
CA LEU A 412 -1.28 29.48 3.36
C LEU A 412 -1.49 29.92 1.89
N ASP A 413 -1.02 29.12 0.94
CA ASP A 413 -1.19 29.32 -0.51
C ASP A 413 -2.67 29.40 -0.90
N THR A 414 -3.51 28.58 -0.25
CA THR A 414 -4.98 28.61 -0.46
C THR A 414 -5.61 29.93 -0.01
N VAL A 415 -5.09 30.59 1.05
CA VAL A 415 -5.56 31.92 1.46
C VAL A 415 -5.20 32.98 0.42
N GLU A 416 -3.99 32.88 -0.14
CA GLU A 416 -3.51 33.79 -1.18
C GLU A 416 -4.37 33.64 -2.44
N ASP A 417 -4.53 32.40 -2.91
CA ASP A 417 -5.22 32.03 -4.14
C ASP A 417 -6.69 32.48 -4.16
N ASP A 418 -7.36 32.52 -3.00
CA ASP A 418 -8.79 32.81 -2.92
C ASP A 418 -9.11 34.30 -3.13
N THR A 419 -9.36 34.67 -4.37
CA THR A 419 -9.74 36.05 -4.79
C THR A 419 -11.08 36.54 -4.22
N SER A 420 -11.89 35.68 -3.60
CA SER A 420 -13.15 36.09 -2.96
C SER A 420 -12.97 36.73 -1.58
N ILE A 421 -11.79 36.59 -0.98
CA ILE A 421 -11.49 37.19 0.33
C ILE A 421 -11.11 38.66 0.13
N PRO A 422 -11.81 39.61 0.76
CA PRO A 422 -11.45 41.02 0.70
C PRO A 422 -10.01 41.28 1.15
N THR A 423 -9.29 42.17 0.46
CA THR A 423 -7.87 42.46 0.71
C THR A 423 -7.59 42.86 2.15
N GLU A 424 -8.48 43.67 2.74
CA GLU A 424 -8.43 44.14 4.12
C GLU A 424 -8.54 43.01 5.17
N ILE A 425 -9.10 41.86 4.79
CA ILE A 425 -9.16 40.65 5.61
C ILE A 425 -7.99 39.72 5.27
N LYS A 426 -7.68 39.56 3.98
CA LYS A 426 -6.64 38.63 3.49
C LYS A 426 -5.25 38.99 3.99
N VAL A 427 -4.86 40.27 3.88
CA VAL A 427 -3.50 40.72 4.24
C VAL A 427 -3.15 40.46 5.71
N PRO A 428 -4.00 40.81 6.69
CA PRO A 428 -3.76 40.45 8.09
C PRO A 428 -3.64 38.95 8.32
N ILE A 429 -4.48 38.12 7.67
CA ILE A 429 -4.43 36.66 7.80
C ILE A 429 -3.09 36.13 7.29
N LEU A 430 -2.65 36.53 6.09
CA LEU A 430 -1.38 36.08 5.52
C LEU A 430 -0.18 36.43 6.42
N ILE A 431 -0.13 37.65 6.95
CA ILE A 431 0.96 38.09 7.84
C ILE A 431 0.94 37.31 9.17
N ALA A 432 -0.24 37.06 9.73
CA ALA A 432 -0.40 36.41 11.02
C ALA A 432 -0.47 34.88 10.94
N PHE A 433 -0.53 34.27 9.74
CA PHE A 433 -0.82 32.85 9.54
C PHE A 433 0.08 31.92 10.38
N HIS A 434 1.38 32.23 10.46
CA HIS A 434 2.34 31.48 11.28
C HIS A 434 1.95 31.38 12.77
N ARG A 435 1.25 32.37 13.33
CA ARG A 435 0.78 32.37 14.73
C ARG A 435 -0.37 31.41 14.95
N HIS A 436 -1.19 31.19 13.91
CA HIS A 436 -2.34 30.30 13.95
C HIS A 436 -1.95 28.82 13.86
N ILE A 437 -0.70 28.49 13.47
CA ILE A 437 -0.21 27.10 13.45
C ILE A 437 -0.39 26.41 14.82
N TYR A 438 -0.25 27.15 15.92
CA TYR A 438 -0.39 26.63 17.28
C TYR A 438 -1.80 26.81 17.87
N ASP A 439 -2.68 27.57 17.22
CA ASP A 439 -3.99 27.96 17.75
C ASP A 439 -5.06 26.95 17.34
N ARG A 440 -5.41 26.03 18.24
CA ARG A 440 -6.36 24.95 17.95
C ARG A 440 -7.80 25.42 17.77
N ASP A 441 -8.11 26.61 18.27
CA ASP A 441 -9.45 27.18 18.27
C ASP A 441 -9.61 28.23 17.14
N TRP A 442 -8.59 28.41 16.31
CA TRP A 442 -8.68 29.29 15.16
C TRP A 442 -9.55 28.66 14.06
N HIS A 443 -10.45 29.47 13.51
CA HIS A 443 -11.37 29.07 12.44
C HIS A 443 -11.33 30.06 11.29
N PHE A 444 -11.36 29.55 10.06
CA PHE A 444 -11.31 30.37 8.86
C PHE A 444 -12.73 30.73 8.39
N VAL A 445 -13.14 31.97 8.63
CA VAL A 445 -14.55 32.38 8.54
C VAL A 445 -14.95 32.90 7.14
N CYS A 446 -14.00 33.11 6.22
CA CYS A 446 -14.22 33.79 4.93
C CYS A 446 -13.72 32.94 3.73
N GLY A 447 -14.11 33.28 2.49
CA GLY A 447 -13.66 32.57 1.27
C GLY A 447 -14.68 31.64 0.60
N LYS A 448 -14.31 31.02 -0.54
CA LYS A 448 -15.15 30.07 -1.28
C LYS A 448 -15.37 28.79 -0.46
N GLU A 449 -16.53 28.17 -0.60
CA GLU A 449 -16.93 26.96 0.16
C GLU A 449 -15.91 25.81 0.05
N SER A 450 -15.29 25.64 -1.12
CA SER A 450 -14.24 24.64 -1.36
C SER A 450 -12.99 24.85 -0.51
N TYR A 451 -12.66 26.11 -0.20
CA TYR A 451 -11.49 26.49 0.60
C TYR A 451 -11.81 26.56 2.08
N LYS A 452 -13.03 26.95 2.46
CA LYS A 452 -13.54 26.82 3.83
C LYS A 452 -13.47 25.37 4.32
N VAL A 453 -13.83 24.40 3.48
CA VAL A 453 -13.70 22.97 3.83
C VAL A 453 -12.25 22.55 4.09
N LEU A 454 -11.26 23.11 3.36
CA LEU A 454 -9.85 22.82 3.61
C LEU A 454 -9.38 23.46 4.93
N MET A 455 -9.83 24.68 5.21
CA MET A 455 -9.39 25.47 6.35
C MET A 455 -10.12 25.16 7.67
N ASP A 456 -11.40 24.81 7.64
CA ASP A 456 -12.13 24.28 8.80
C ASP A 456 -11.52 22.94 9.28
N GLN A 457 -10.92 22.19 8.35
CA GLN A 457 -10.23 20.93 8.63
C GLN A 457 -8.77 21.13 9.08
N PHE A 458 -8.23 22.35 9.04
CA PHE A 458 -6.85 22.68 9.41
C PHE A 458 -6.57 22.37 10.90
N HIS A 459 -7.58 22.46 11.77
CA HIS A 459 -7.49 22.10 13.20
C HIS A 459 -8.48 21.01 13.65
N HIS A 460 -9.58 20.78 12.92
CA HIS A 460 -10.59 19.79 13.30
C HIS A 460 -10.33 18.39 12.72
N VAL A 461 -9.44 17.63 13.38
CA VAL A 461 -9.63 16.18 13.64
C VAL A 461 -8.95 15.79 14.95
N SER A 462 -9.56 16.13 16.09
CA SER A 462 -9.35 15.41 17.35
C SER A 462 -10.43 14.34 17.58
N ALA A 463 -11.55 14.37 16.84
CA ALA A 463 -12.73 13.53 17.09
C ALA A 463 -12.89 12.30 16.16
N ALA A 464 -12.23 12.21 15.00
CA ALA A 464 -12.40 11.06 14.09
C ALA A 464 -11.67 9.77 14.54
N PHE A 465 -10.99 9.80 15.70
CA PHE A 465 -10.32 8.63 16.26
C PHE A 465 -11.28 7.60 16.90
N LEU A 466 -12.54 7.98 17.15
CA LEU A 466 -13.51 7.11 17.82
C LEU A 466 -14.55 6.47 16.89
N GLU A 467 -14.81 7.03 15.70
CA GLU A 467 -15.89 6.52 14.83
C GLU A 467 -15.44 5.75 13.58
N LEU A 468 -14.16 5.82 13.18
CA LEU A 468 -13.64 5.06 12.02
C LEU A 468 -13.45 3.54 12.27
N GLY A 469 -14.11 3.01 13.30
CA GLY A 469 -14.26 1.58 13.56
C GLY A 469 -15.38 0.90 12.76
N LYS A 470 -16.16 1.64 11.97
CA LYS A 470 -17.25 1.07 11.16
C LYS A 470 -17.24 1.61 9.73
N GLY A 471 -16.79 0.75 8.81
CA GLY A 471 -17.04 0.75 7.35
C GLY A 471 -16.93 2.07 6.57
N LEU A 472 -15.97 2.16 5.64
CA LEU A 472 -16.06 3.12 4.54
C LEU A 472 -15.89 2.44 3.18
N VAL A 473 -17.03 2.39 2.49
CA VAL A 473 -17.23 2.18 1.06
C VAL A 473 -17.02 3.54 0.36
N GLN A 474 -16.42 3.49 -0.85
CA GLN A 474 -16.25 4.60 -1.81
C GLN A 474 -15.61 5.90 -1.33
N LEU A 475 -14.34 6.13 -1.67
CA LEU A 475 -13.74 7.47 -1.61
C LEU A 475 -12.85 7.72 -2.85
N SER A 476 -13.21 8.78 -3.60
CA SER A 476 -12.45 9.32 -4.73
C SER A 476 -11.15 9.99 -4.26
N ALA A 477 -10.22 10.28 -5.19
CA ALA A 477 -8.88 10.84 -4.91
C ALA A 477 -8.88 12.13 -4.04
N ILE A 478 -10.00 12.86 -3.99
CA ILE A 478 -10.19 14.04 -3.14
C ILE A 478 -10.27 13.67 -1.64
N CYS A 479 -10.73 12.47 -1.30
CA CYS A 479 -10.83 12.04 0.10
C CYS A 479 -9.56 11.38 0.65
N PHE A 480 -8.67 10.87 -0.20
CA PHE A 480 -7.32 10.46 0.24
C PHE A 480 -6.48 11.69 0.63
N TYR A 481 -6.64 12.79 -0.13
CA TYR A 481 -6.08 14.09 0.20
C TYR A 481 -6.65 14.62 1.54
N LYS A 482 -7.98 14.61 1.73
CA LYS A 482 -8.62 14.98 3.01
C LYS A 482 -8.15 14.14 4.21
N PHE A 483 -7.95 12.84 4.04
CA PHE A 483 -7.51 11.94 5.10
C PHE A 483 -6.03 12.14 5.51
N CYS A 484 -5.16 12.50 4.56
CA CYS A 484 -3.75 12.80 4.83
C CYS A 484 -3.51 14.22 5.38
N ILE A 485 -4.35 15.19 5.00
CA ILE A 485 -4.34 16.56 5.55
C ILE A 485 -4.67 16.55 7.05
N GLN A 486 -5.72 15.81 7.44
CA GLN A 486 -6.28 15.81 8.80
C GLN A 486 -5.38 15.19 9.89
N ILE A 487 -4.48 14.28 9.54
CA ILE A 487 -3.67 13.53 10.52
C ILE A 487 -2.36 14.22 10.85
N ASN A 488 -1.75 14.91 9.88
CA ASN A 488 -0.38 15.41 10.01
C ASN A 488 -0.31 16.76 10.76
N LEU A 489 -1.31 17.65 10.64
CA LEU A 489 -1.29 18.95 11.33
C LEU A 489 -1.32 18.81 12.87
N CYS A 490 -2.00 17.78 13.40
CA CYS A 490 -1.96 17.44 14.82
C CYS A 490 -0.56 16.99 15.31
N CYS A 491 0.35 16.64 14.40
CA CYS A 491 1.71 16.22 14.72
C CYS A 491 2.70 17.38 14.86
N PHE A 492 2.35 18.62 14.45
CA PHE A 492 3.27 19.75 14.48
C PHE A 492 3.91 20.02 15.87
N PRO A 493 3.17 20.02 16.99
CA PRO A 493 3.76 20.20 18.32
C PRO A 493 4.72 19.06 18.74
N PHE A 494 4.65 17.93 18.06
CA PHE A 494 5.45 16.73 18.32
C PHE A 494 6.67 16.61 17.38
N LEU A 495 6.85 17.53 16.43
CA LEU A 495 8.06 17.59 15.60
C LEU A 495 9.27 18.07 16.42
N PRO A 496 10.51 17.70 16.06
CA PRO A 496 11.70 18.28 16.67
C PRO A 496 11.69 19.82 16.60
N LYS A 497 12.15 20.48 17.66
CA LYS A 497 12.06 21.95 17.79
C LYS A 497 12.67 22.70 16.61
N ARG A 498 13.82 22.21 16.11
CA ARG A 498 14.49 22.73 14.90
C ARG A 498 13.60 22.68 13.65
N CYS A 499 12.81 21.60 13.46
CA CYS A 499 11.87 21.50 12.34
C CYS A 499 10.71 22.47 12.50
N GLN A 500 10.18 22.64 13.72
CA GLN A 500 9.13 23.63 14.00
C GLN A 500 9.59 25.05 13.66
N GLU A 501 10.80 25.42 14.08
CA GLU A 501 11.40 26.73 13.81
C GLU A 501 11.60 27.00 12.31
N ILE A 502 12.04 25.99 11.55
CA ILE A 502 12.15 26.09 10.09
C ILE A 502 10.78 26.34 9.47
N ILE A 503 9.78 25.53 9.82
CA ILE A 503 8.42 25.63 9.27
C ILE A 503 7.82 27.01 9.61
N GLU A 504 7.98 27.48 10.85
CA GLU A 504 7.46 28.76 11.32
C GLU A 504 8.13 29.96 10.60
N ASP A 505 9.47 29.96 10.47
CA ASP A 505 10.21 30.99 9.74
C ASP A 505 9.76 31.10 8.28
N ILE A 506 9.69 29.96 7.58
CA ILE A 506 9.28 29.92 6.18
C ILE A 506 7.84 30.38 6.02
N THR A 507 6.91 29.88 6.86
CA THR A 507 5.50 30.27 6.80
C THR A 507 5.33 31.77 7.03
N LYS A 508 6.07 32.34 7.98
CA LYS A 508 6.04 33.77 8.29
C LYS A 508 6.56 34.62 7.11
N ARG A 509 7.71 34.25 6.53
CA ARG A 509 8.31 34.97 5.40
C ARG A 509 7.46 34.86 4.13
N MET A 510 6.93 33.67 3.84
CA MET A 510 6.03 33.42 2.72
C MET A 510 4.74 34.24 2.86
N GLY A 511 4.10 34.24 4.04
CA GLY A 511 2.88 35.00 4.28
C GLY A 511 3.08 36.51 4.17
N ALA A 512 4.19 37.05 4.70
CA ALA A 512 4.53 38.46 4.56
C ALA A 512 4.82 38.84 3.08
N GLY A 513 5.51 37.98 2.35
CA GLY A 513 5.79 38.15 0.93
C GLY A 513 4.54 38.13 0.06
N MET A 514 3.67 37.13 0.24
CA MET A 514 2.37 37.05 -0.41
C MET A 514 1.53 38.30 -0.14
N ALA A 515 1.46 38.75 1.12
CA ALA A 515 0.74 39.96 1.50
C ALA A 515 1.25 41.23 0.78
N LYS A 516 2.56 41.33 0.52
CA LYS A 516 3.16 42.43 -0.25
C LYS A 516 2.60 42.49 -1.68
N PHE A 517 2.38 41.35 -2.32
CA PHE A 517 1.93 41.25 -3.72
C PHE A 517 0.41 41.20 -3.90
N ILE A 518 -0.38 41.16 -2.83
CA ILE A 518 -1.85 41.35 -2.94
C ILE A 518 -2.22 42.74 -3.48
N SER A 519 -1.45 43.76 -3.12
CA SER A 519 -1.71 45.16 -3.47
C SER A 519 -0.67 45.76 -4.43
N LYS A 520 0.35 44.98 -4.82
CA LYS A 520 1.42 45.41 -5.72
C LYS A 520 1.28 44.68 -7.05
N GLU A 521 1.22 45.43 -8.14
CA GLU A 521 1.27 44.86 -9.49
C GLU A 521 2.70 44.39 -9.82
N VAL A 522 2.82 43.32 -10.60
CA VAL A 522 4.11 42.81 -11.05
C VAL A 522 4.54 43.63 -12.27
N GLU A 523 5.42 44.61 -12.06
CA GLU A 523 5.83 45.55 -13.10
C GLU A 523 7.11 45.08 -13.80
N THR A 524 8.12 44.67 -13.03
CA THR A 524 9.44 44.28 -13.55
C THR A 524 9.70 42.78 -13.45
N VAL A 525 10.74 42.30 -14.14
CA VAL A 525 11.23 40.91 -13.96
C VAL A 525 11.71 40.68 -12.53
N ASP A 526 12.28 41.70 -11.87
CA ASP A 526 12.67 41.62 -10.46
C ASP A 526 11.47 41.45 -9.53
N ASP A 527 10.35 42.12 -9.80
CA ASP A 527 9.09 41.92 -9.06
C ASP A 527 8.58 40.49 -9.23
N TYR A 528 8.69 39.96 -10.45
CA TYR A 528 8.29 38.59 -10.77
C TYR A 528 9.15 37.55 -10.06
N ASP A 529 10.47 37.75 -10.04
CA ASP A 529 11.43 36.91 -9.31
C ASP A 529 11.23 37.00 -7.79
N GLU A 530 10.95 38.20 -7.28
CA GLU A 530 10.67 38.42 -5.86
C GLU A 530 9.36 37.72 -5.43
N TYR A 531 8.30 37.80 -6.23
CA TYR A 531 7.07 37.05 -5.98
C TYR A 531 7.33 35.54 -5.96
N CYS A 532 8.02 35.03 -7.00
CA CYS A 532 8.35 33.60 -7.09
C CYS A 532 9.26 33.12 -5.93
N HIS A 533 10.16 33.99 -5.45
CA HIS A 533 10.96 33.72 -4.25
C HIS A 533 10.07 33.48 -3.04
N TYR A 534 9.13 34.39 -2.77
CA TYR A 534 8.27 34.27 -1.60
C TYR A 534 7.35 33.05 -1.65
N VAL A 535 6.78 32.75 -2.81
CA VAL A 535 5.79 31.67 -2.95
C VAL A 535 6.44 30.28 -3.03
N ALA A 536 7.59 30.15 -3.69
CA ALA A 536 8.20 28.84 -3.94
C ALA A 536 9.71 28.77 -3.64
N GLY A 537 10.46 29.86 -3.80
CA GLY A 537 11.89 29.90 -3.43
C GLY A 537 12.13 29.60 -1.95
N LEU A 538 11.29 30.18 -1.07
CA LEU A 538 11.30 29.88 0.36
C LEU A 538 10.89 28.44 0.68
N VAL A 539 9.99 27.84 -0.11
CA VAL A 539 9.62 26.43 0.02
C VAL A 539 10.84 25.54 -0.23
N GLY A 540 11.58 25.81 -1.31
CA GLY A 540 12.83 25.13 -1.62
C GLY A 540 13.84 25.26 -0.48
N PHE A 541 14.04 26.48 0.04
CA PHE A 541 14.95 26.74 1.15
C PHE A 541 14.55 25.99 2.45
N GLY A 542 13.26 25.99 2.78
CA GLY A 542 12.73 25.25 3.92
C GLY A 542 12.90 23.74 3.78
N MET A 543 12.61 23.20 2.59
CA MET A 543 12.81 21.79 2.28
C MET A 543 14.28 21.39 2.45
N SER A 544 15.20 22.18 1.89
CA SER A 544 16.65 21.98 2.05
C SER A 544 17.07 22.00 3.52
N LYS A 545 16.57 22.96 4.31
CA LYS A 545 16.84 23.02 5.76
C LYS A 545 16.29 21.81 6.52
N LEU A 546 15.12 21.29 6.15
CA LEU A 546 14.54 20.09 6.75
C LEU A 546 15.37 18.85 6.42
N LEU A 547 15.75 18.66 5.15
CA LEU A 547 16.63 17.57 4.72
C LEU A 547 17.98 17.61 5.45
N LEU A 548 18.62 18.77 5.57
CA LEU A 548 19.85 18.93 6.35
C LEU A 548 19.67 18.63 7.84
N SER A 549 18.50 18.94 8.40
CA SER A 549 18.21 18.67 9.82
C SER A 549 18.05 17.17 10.10
N SER A 550 17.88 16.36 9.05
CA SER A 550 17.79 14.89 9.15
C SER A 550 19.12 14.16 8.99
N GLU A 551 20.23 14.88 8.76
CA GLU A 551 21.56 14.30 8.49
C GLU A 551 21.63 13.33 7.29
N LEU A 552 20.54 13.18 6.51
CA LEU A 552 20.52 12.37 5.29
C LEU A 552 21.27 13.03 4.14
N GLU A 553 21.34 14.36 4.14
CA GLU A 553 22.00 15.16 3.10
C GLU A 553 23.02 16.11 3.73
N THR A 554 24.03 16.51 2.95
CA THR A 554 25.08 17.44 3.38
C THR A 554 24.96 18.79 2.70
N VAL A 555 25.41 19.86 3.36
CA VAL A 555 25.35 21.24 2.86
C VAL A 555 26.27 21.43 1.63
N PRO A 556 25.74 21.77 0.44
CA PRO A 556 26.54 22.41 -0.59
C PRO A 556 26.76 23.90 -0.23
N PRO A 557 27.90 24.52 -0.61
CA PRO A 557 28.20 25.93 -0.31
C PRO A 557 27.11 26.92 -0.77
N ASP A 558 26.43 26.62 -1.88
CA ASP A 558 25.50 27.53 -2.56
C ASP A 558 24.02 27.16 -2.32
N LEU A 559 23.72 26.44 -1.24
CA LEU A 559 22.41 25.85 -1.01
C LEU A 559 21.24 26.84 -1.08
N GLU A 560 21.41 28.06 -0.57
CA GLU A 560 20.34 29.07 -0.56
C GLU A 560 19.99 29.52 -1.99
N GLN A 561 21.01 29.80 -2.81
CA GLN A 561 20.81 30.16 -4.21
C GLN A 561 20.18 29.01 -4.99
N LEU A 562 20.74 27.80 -4.88
CA LEU A 562 20.26 26.61 -5.60
C LEU A 562 18.81 26.25 -5.24
N SER A 563 18.47 26.33 -3.94
CA SER A 563 17.11 26.06 -3.45
C SER A 563 16.11 27.12 -3.90
N ASN A 564 16.57 28.38 -3.99
CA ASN A 564 15.75 29.45 -4.52
C ASN A 564 15.44 29.24 -6.01
N SER A 565 16.46 28.96 -6.82
CA SER A 565 16.31 28.72 -8.25
C SER A 565 15.35 27.56 -8.56
N THR A 566 15.38 26.46 -7.79
CA THR A 566 14.40 25.36 -7.94
C THR A 566 12.97 25.81 -7.66
N GLY A 567 12.75 26.60 -6.61
CA GLY A 567 11.44 27.18 -6.32
C GLY A 567 10.94 28.11 -7.41
N LEU A 568 11.79 29.03 -7.86
CA LEU A 568 11.49 29.97 -8.96
C LEU A 568 11.13 29.21 -10.24
N PHE A 569 11.90 28.19 -10.61
CA PHE A 569 11.64 27.40 -11.81
C PHE A 569 10.24 26.78 -11.82
N LEU A 570 9.84 26.15 -10.70
CA LEU A 570 8.51 25.55 -10.56
C LEU A 570 7.41 26.61 -10.62
N GLN A 571 7.56 27.70 -9.89
CA GLN A 571 6.52 28.73 -9.81
C GLN A 571 6.34 29.47 -11.13
N LYS A 572 7.45 29.82 -11.80
CA LYS A 572 7.39 30.41 -13.15
C LYS A 572 6.71 29.48 -14.14
N THR A 573 7.00 28.18 -14.08
CA THR A 573 6.35 27.19 -14.94
C THR A 573 4.84 27.10 -14.68
N ASN A 574 4.40 27.15 -13.43
CA ASN A 574 2.98 27.17 -13.09
C ASN A 574 2.31 28.45 -13.62
N ILE A 575 2.88 29.63 -13.36
CA ILE A 575 2.35 30.93 -13.82
C ILE A 575 2.24 30.99 -15.36
N ILE A 576 3.20 30.40 -16.08
CA ILE A 576 3.15 30.33 -17.54
C ILE A 576 2.02 29.41 -18.02
N ARG A 577 1.94 28.21 -17.45
CA ARG A 577 0.93 27.20 -17.83
C ARG A 577 -0.50 27.66 -17.50
N ASP A 578 -0.67 28.32 -16.36
CA ASP A 578 -1.97 28.63 -15.77
C ASP A 578 -2.45 30.05 -16.13
N TYR A 579 -1.78 30.74 -17.07
CA TYR A 579 -2.15 32.08 -17.55
C TYR A 579 -3.66 32.25 -17.74
N LEU A 580 -4.32 31.30 -18.42
CA LEU A 580 -5.74 31.40 -18.74
C LEU A 580 -6.64 31.25 -17.50
N GLU A 581 -6.22 30.45 -16.53
CA GLU A 581 -6.92 30.30 -15.25
C GLU A 581 -6.78 31.59 -14.44
N ASP A 582 -5.56 32.11 -14.34
CA ASP A 582 -5.25 33.33 -13.58
C ASP A 582 -5.98 34.56 -14.10
N ILE A 583 -5.96 34.77 -15.40
CA ILE A 583 -6.54 35.95 -16.05
C ILE A 583 -8.08 35.91 -16.15
N ASN A 584 -8.68 34.73 -15.95
CA ASN A 584 -10.15 34.55 -15.97
C ASN A 584 -10.72 34.39 -14.56
N GLU A 585 -9.89 34.47 -13.52
CA GLU A 585 -10.32 34.34 -12.14
C GLU A 585 -11.30 35.45 -11.73
N ILE A 586 -12.34 35.09 -10.99
CA ILE A 586 -13.45 35.97 -10.58
C ILE A 586 -13.51 36.01 -9.04
N PRO A 587 -13.67 37.19 -8.42
CA PRO A 587 -14.09 38.47 -9.01
C PRO A 587 -12.97 39.33 -9.62
N LYS A 588 -11.70 39.00 -9.37
CA LYS A 588 -10.56 39.78 -9.84
C LYS A 588 -9.53 38.86 -10.53
N PRO A 589 -9.05 39.21 -11.74
CA PRO A 589 -7.99 38.46 -12.40
C PRO A 589 -6.68 38.55 -11.62
N ARG A 590 -5.88 37.50 -11.70
CA ARG A 590 -4.52 37.45 -11.14
C ARG A 590 -3.51 37.76 -12.24
N MET A 591 -2.74 38.83 -12.06
CA MET A 591 -1.81 39.35 -13.07
C MET A 591 -0.36 39.12 -12.60
N PHE A 592 0.14 37.92 -12.84
CA PHE A 592 1.51 37.54 -12.42
C PHE A 592 2.58 37.81 -13.47
N TRP A 593 2.20 38.02 -14.73
CA TRP A 593 3.15 38.27 -15.81
C TRP A 593 3.67 39.71 -15.71
N PRO A 594 4.99 39.94 -15.72
CA PRO A 594 5.57 41.27 -15.53
C PRO A 594 5.28 42.19 -16.71
N ARG A 595 4.85 43.43 -16.44
CA ARG A 595 4.58 44.45 -17.48
C ARG A 595 5.78 44.71 -18.38
N GLU A 596 6.98 44.66 -17.83
CA GLU A 596 8.23 44.75 -18.56
C GLU A 596 8.31 43.74 -19.72
N ILE A 597 7.74 42.54 -19.58
CA ILE A 597 7.70 41.52 -20.64
C ILE A 597 6.48 41.72 -21.54
N TRP A 598 5.26 41.65 -21.00
CA TRP A 598 4.06 41.63 -21.86
C TRP A 598 3.78 42.97 -22.54
N GLY A 599 4.18 44.09 -21.92
CA GLY A 599 4.03 45.44 -22.45
C GLY A 599 4.84 45.71 -23.72
N LYS A 600 5.84 44.87 -24.04
CA LYS A 600 6.55 44.90 -25.34
C LYS A 600 5.63 44.50 -26.50
N TYR A 601 4.59 43.72 -26.22
CA TYR A 601 3.80 43.00 -27.22
C TYR A 601 2.36 43.52 -27.32
N VAL A 602 1.72 43.81 -26.18
CA VAL A 602 0.31 44.21 -26.10
C VAL A 602 0.10 45.36 -25.12
N ASP A 603 -0.98 46.11 -25.30
CA ASP A 603 -1.31 47.26 -24.43
C ASP A 603 -1.91 46.82 -23.08
N LYS A 604 -2.60 45.66 -23.06
CA LYS A 604 -3.15 45.02 -21.85
C LYS A 604 -2.83 43.54 -21.83
N LEU A 605 -2.59 42.98 -20.64
CA LEU A 605 -2.22 41.58 -20.48
C LEU A 605 -3.30 40.61 -21.01
N GLU A 606 -4.58 40.97 -20.90
CA GLU A 606 -5.71 40.18 -21.39
C GLU A 606 -5.73 40.05 -22.92
N ASP A 607 -5.12 40.99 -23.65
CA ASP A 607 -5.13 41.01 -25.11
C ASP A 607 -4.35 39.85 -25.71
N LEU A 608 -3.51 39.15 -24.92
CA LEU A 608 -2.84 37.93 -25.35
C LEU A 608 -3.83 36.79 -25.70
N LYS A 609 -5.09 36.86 -25.22
CA LYS A 609 -6.16 35.94 -25.59
C LYS A 609 -6.72 36.19 -26.99
N ASN A 610 -6.56 37.41 -27.52
CA ASN A 610 -7.21 37.84 -28.75
C ASN A 610 -6.57 37.15 -29.98
N GLU A 611 -7.41 36.61 -30.87
CA GLU A 611 -6.93 35.87 -32.03
C GLU A 611 -6.08 36.72 -32.99
N ASP A 612 -6.41 38.01 -33.13
CA ASP A 612 -5.65 38.95 -33.97
C ASP A 612 -4.26 39.29 -33.40
N LYS A 613 -3.99 38.95 -32.13
CA LYS A 613 -2.70 39.15 -31.45
C LYS A 613 -1.88 37.88 -31.33
N SER A 614 -2.31 36.75 -31.92
CA SER A 614 -1.68 35.43 -31.76
C SER A 614 -0.15 35.43 -31.88
N THR A 615 0.40 36.07 -32.91
CA THR A 615 1.86 36.11 -33.12
C THR A 615 2.58 36.81 -31.97
N LYS A 616 2.06 37.98 -31.56
CA LYS A 616 2.62 38.73 -30.43
C LYS A 616 2.46 37.99 -29.10
N ALA A 617 1.33 37.30 -28.93
CA ALA A 617 1.08 36.48 -27.74
C ALA A 617 2.07 35.32 -27.63
N VAL A 618 2.35 34.65 -28.75
CA VAL A 618 3.37 33.59 -28.81
C VAL A 618 4.78 34.12 -28.54
N GLN A 619 5.14 35.28 -29.08
CA GLN A 619 6.44 35.91 -28.78
C GLN A 619 6.58 36.28 -27.29
N CYS A 620 5.51 36.82 -26.69
CA CYS A 620 5.47 37.08 -25.25
C CYS A 620 5.61 35.80 -24.42
N LEU A 621 4.94 34.73 -24.81
CA LEU A 621 5.05 33.42 -24.16
C LEU A 621 6.47 32.87 -24.26
N ASN A 622 7.13 33.02 -25.41
CA ASN A 622 8.51 32.58 -25.60
C ASN A 622 9.47 33.37 -24.69
N ASP A 623 9.27 34.69 -24.50
CA ASP A 623 10.05 35.50 -23.55
C ASP A 623 9.89 34.98 -22.10
N MET A 624 8.65 34.70 -21.68
CA MET A 624 8.36 34.14 -20.35
C MET A 624 9.01 32.76 -20.14
N VAL A 625 8.92 31.87 -21.14
CA VAL A 625 9.55 30.54 -21.06
C VAL A 625 11.07 30.67 -20.99
N THR A 626 11.68 31.53 -21.80
CA THR A 626 13.13 31.79 -21.77
C THR A 626 13.59 32.33 -20.44
N ASN A 627 12.81 33.23 -19.83
CA ASN A 627 13.05 33.74 -18.48
C ASN A 627 12.95 32.64 -17.40
N ALA A 628 12.06 31.66 -17.55
CA ALA A 628 11.98 30.51 -16.65
C ALA A 628 13.18 29.55 -16.82
N LEU A 629 13.69 29.38 -18.05
CA LEU A 629 14.83 28.48 -18.35
C LEU A 629 16.14 28.91 -17.68
N ILE A 630 16.28 30.17 -17.25
CA ILE A 630 17.44 30.69 -16.51
C ILE A 630 17.78 29.82 -15.29
N HIS A 631 16.76 29.26 -14.63
CA HIS A 631 16.90 28.53 -13.37
C HIS A 631 17.27 27.05 -13.53
N VAL A 632 17.20 26.49 -14.75
CA VAL A 632 17.33 25.04 -14.98
C VAL A 632 18.73 24.52 -14.65
N GLU A 633 19.77 25.31 -14.94
CA GLU A 633 21.16 24.95 -14.61
C GLU A 633 21.33 24.73 -13.11
N ASP A 634 20.87 25.68 -12.30
CA ASP A 634 20.91 25.57 -10.84
C ASP A 634 20.04 24.41 -10.33
N CYS A 635 18.90 24.14 -10.97
CA CYS A 635 18.08 22.96 -10.66
C CYS A 635 18.87 21.66 -10.85
N LEU A 636 19.54 21.49 -12.00
CA LEU A 636 20.37 20.31 -12.27
C LEU A 636 21.52 20.19 -11.27
N LYS A 637 22.23 21.28 -10.98
CA LYS A 637 23.30 21.31 -9.96
C LYS A 637 22.79 20.91 -8.57
N SER A 638 21.63 21.40 -8.18
CA SER A 638 21.00 21.08 -6.89
C SER A 638 20.63 19.60 -6.75
N MET A 639 20.20 18.96 -7.84
CA MET A 639 19.87 17.53 -7.84
C MET A 639 21.13 16.67 -7.88
N ALA A 640 22.18 17.12 -8.58
CA ALA A 640 23.44 16.40 -8.71
C ALA A 640 24.19 16.22 -7.38
N VAL A 641 23.91 17.06 -6.38
CA VAL A 641 24.53 16.98 -5.04
C VAL A 641 23.75 16.10 -4.06
N LEU A 642 22.55 15.64 -4.42
CA LEU A 642 21.72 14.77 -3.58
C LEU A 642 22.32 13.35 -3.54
N ARG A 643 22.44 12.81 -2.33
CA ARG A 643 23.06 11.49 -2.10
C ARG A 643 22.04 10.38 -2.01
N ASP A 644 20.86 10.67 -1.45
CA ASP A 644 19.82 9.68 -1.28
C ASP A 644 18.99 9.52 -2.56
N PRO A 645 18.90 8.29 -3.13
CA PRO A 645 18.16 8.06 -4.38
C PRO A 645 16.66 8.34 -4.28
N GLU A 646 16.02 8.18 -3.12
CA GLU A 646 14.59 8.44 -2.93
C GLU A 646 14.33 9.95 -2.85
N ILE A 647 15.23 10.70 -2.20
CA ILE A 647 15.21 12.17 -2.18
C ILE A 647 15.44 12.71 -3.59
N LEU A 648 16.47 12.21 -4.30
CA LEU A 648 16.73 12.57 -5.70
C LEU A 648 15.50 12.35 -6.58
N GLN A 649 14.88 11.17 -6.49
CA GLN A 649 13.67 10.86 -7.25
C GLN A 649 12.53 11.84 -6.90
N SER A 650 12.29 12.09 -5.61
CA SER A 650 11.20 12.96 -5.15
C SER A 650 11.39 14.42 -5.58
N CYS A 651 12.63 14.92 -5.54
CA CYS A 651 12.96 16.28 -5.95
C CYS A 651 12.99 16.44 -7.49
N SER A 652 13.39 15.41 -8.22
CA SER A 652 13.57 15.49 -9.68
C SER A 652 12.28 15.36 -10.49
N ILE A 653 11.31 14.57 -10.04
CA ILE A 653 10.05 14.37 -10.78
C ILE A 653 9.31 15.70 -11.06
N PRO A 654 9.06 16.58 -10.06
CA PRO A 654 8.43 17.88 -10.31
C PRO A 654 9.22 18.74 -11.31
N MET A 655 10.55 18.68 -11.27
CA MET A 655 11.44 19.46 -12.15
C MET A 655 11.40 18.94 -13.60
N ILE A 656 11.38 17.62 -13.79
CA ILE A 656 11.20 17.00 -15.11
C ILE A 656 9.82 17.33 -15.68
N MET A 657 8.79 17.31 -14.84
CA MET A 657 7.44 17.72 -15.25
C MET A 657 7.39 19.21 -15.64
N ALA A 658 8.15 20.06 -14.95
CA ALA A 658 8.21 21.49 -15.25
C ALA A 658 8.87 21.76 -16.60
N ILE A 659 10.07 21.22 -16.87
CA ILE A 659 10.73 21.40 -18.18
C ILE A 659 9.89 20.81 -19.32
N GLY A 660 9.24 19.67 -19.11
CA GLY A 660 8.31 19.09 -20.09
C GLY A 660 7.06 19.95 -20.32
N THR A 661 6.57 20.64 -19.29
CA THR A 661 5.47 21.61 -19.42
C THR A 661 5.90 22.83 -20.21
N LEU A 662 7.08 23.41 -19.93
CA LEU A 662 7.63 24.52 -20.71
C LEU A 662 7.85 24.13 -22.17
N ALA A 663 8.36 22.93 -22.45
CA ALA A 663 8.50 22.41 -23.81
C ALA A 663 7.15 22.27 -24.53
N LEU A 664 6.05 21.99 -23.83
CA LEU A 664 4.71 22.00 -24.41
C LEU A 664 4.15 23.41 -24.64
N CYS A 665 4.49 24.36 -23.76
CA CYS A 665 4.03 25.75 -23.83
C CYS A 665 4.78 26.56 -24.89
N TYR A 666 6.07 26.30 -25.10
CA TYR A 666 6.89 27.07 -26.04
C TYR A 666 6.32 27.03 -27.46
N ASN A 667 6.25 28.20 -28.11
CA ASN A 667 5.67 28.39 -29.44
C ASN A 667 4.24 27.80 -29.60
N ASN A 668 3.42 27.84 -28.55
CA ASN A 668 2.10 27.23 -28.53
C ASN A 668 1.01 28.20 -28.06
N VAL A 669 0.24 28.72 -29.02
CA VAL A 669 -0.87 29.65 -28.77
C VAL A 669 -1.99 29.06 -27.89
N GLN A 670 -2.06 27.73 -27.75
CA GLN A 670 -3.08 27.08 -26.93
C GLN A 670 -2.99 27.42 -25.44
N VAL A 671 -1.84 27.90 -24.95
CA VAL A 671 -1.70 28.41 -23.57
C VAL A 671 -2.71 29.53 -23.28
N PHE A 672 -3.05 30.33 -24.29
CA PHE A 672 -4.00 31.44 -24.18
C PHE A 672 -5.47 31.06 -24.43
N ARG A 673 -5.73 29.82 -24.82
CA ARG A 673 -7.06 29.38 -25.33
C ARG A 673 -7.61 28.15 -24.65
N GLY A 674 -6.78 27.37 -23.99
CA GLY A 674 -7.18 26.14 -23.35
C GLY A 674 -6.11 25.60 -22.41
N VAL A 675 -6.26 24.32 -22.08
CA VAL A 675 -5.44 23.68 -21.05
C VAL A 675 -4.28 22.92 -21.71
N VAL A 676 -3.04 23.33 -21.37
CA VAL A 676 -1.82 22.64 -21.80
C VAL A 676 -1.31 21.77 -20.66
N LYS A 677 -1.41 20.44 -20.80
CA LYS A 677 -0.98 19.47 -19.77
C LYS A 677 -0.24 18.28 -20.36
N LEU A 678 0.76 17.79 -19.62
CA LEU A 678 1.43 16.51 -19.93
C LEU A 678 0.41 15.35 -19.88
N ARG A 679 0.54 14.42 -20.83
CA ARG A 679 -0.35 13.23 -20.87
C ARG A 679 -0.08 12.33 -19.65
N ARG A 680 -1.13 11.74 -19.07
CA ARG A 680 -1.02 10.86 -17.90
C ARG A 680 -0.05 9.69 -18.09
N GLY A 681 -0.01 9.10 -19.29
CA GLY A 681 0.93 8.02 -19.62
C GLY A 681 2.40 8.47 -19.59
N LEU A 682 2.67 9.70 -20.02
CA LEU A 682 4.01 10.29 -19.93
C LEU A 682 4.40 10.57 -18.48
N ILE A 683 3.47 11.09 -17.67
CA ILE A 683 3.70 11.26 -16.22
C ILE A 683 4.03 9.91 -15.58
N ALA A 684 3.26 8.86 -15.85
CA ALA A 684 3.55 7.52 -15.33
C ALA A 684 4.94 7.00 -15.74
N LYS A 685 5.37 7.27 -16.98
CA LYS A 685 6.71 6.94 -17.47
C LYS A 685 7.81 7.71 -16.73
N ILE A 686 7.57 9.00 -16.42
CA ILE A 686 8.49 9.82 -15.61
C ILE A 686 8.67 9.19 -14.22
N PHE A 687 7.58 8.86 -13.53
CA PHE A 687 7.63 8.22 -12.22
C PHE A 687 8.33 6.85 -12.23
N ASP A 688 8.12 6.03 -13.27
CA ASP A 688 8.70 4.68 -13.35
C ASP A 688 10.20 4.68 -13.70
N ARG A 689 10.62 5.60 -14.56
CA ARG A 689 12.00 5.64 -15.08
C ARG A 689 12.96 6.45 -14.22
N THR A 690 12.54 7.56 -13.61
CA THR A 690 13.46 8.44 -12.88
C THR A 690 13.99 7.77 -11.61
N LYS A 691 15.22 7.25 -11.64
CA LYS A 691 15.88 6.57 -10.50
C LYS A 691 17.28 7.10 -10.22
N THR A 692 17.98 7.57 -11.26
CA THR A 692 19.36 8.07 -11.17
C THR A 692 19.49 9.47 -11.75
N MET A 693 20.62 10.14 -11.49
CA MET A 693 20.91 11.43 -12.11
C MET A 693 21.03 11.33 -13.64
N ASP A 694 21.45 10.18 -14.17
CA ASP A 694 21.46 9.91 -15.62
C ASP A 694 20.04 9.93 -16.20
N ASP A 695 19.06 9.34 -15.49
CA ASP A 695 17.65 9.38 -15.91
C ASP A 695 17.13 10.83 -15.93
N VAL A 696 17.49 11.62 -14.91
CA VAL A 696 17.14 13.04 -14.79
C VAL A 696 17.74 13.84 -15.94
N CYS A 697 19.05 13.72 -16.15
CA CYS A 697 19.77 14.39 -17.24
C CYS A 697 19.22 13.98 -18.60
N GLY A 698 18.93 12.70 -18.81
CA GLY A 698 18.31 12.20 -20.03
C GLY A 698 16.94 12.83 -20.30
N ALA A 699 16.11 12.99 -19.27
CA ALA A 699 14.79 13.62 -19.42
C ALA A 699 14.91 15.11 -19.75
N PHE A 700 15.78 15.84 -19.02
CA PHE A 700 16.04 17.26 -19.28
C PHE A 700 16.63 17.50 -20.66
N TYR A 701 17.55 16.65 -21.10
CA TYR A 701 18.15 16.71 -22.42
C TYR A 701 17.09 16.52 -23.52
N ASP A 702 16.28 15.47 -23.43
CA ASP A 702 15.25 15.18 -24.43
C ASP A 702 14.17 16.27 -24.50
N PHE A 703 13.73 16.82 -23.36
CA PHE A 703 12.80 17.95 -23.36
C PHE A 703 13.44 19.24 -23.87
N SER A 704 14.74 19.45 -23.63
CA SER A 704 15.47 20.59 -24.19
C SER A 704 15.58 20.49 -25.71
N CYS A 705 15.86 19.30 -26.25
CA CYS A 705 15.83 19.04 -27.69
C CYS A 705 14.42 19.24 -28.28
N MET A 706 13.38 18.76 -27.59
CA MET A 706 12.00 18.98 -28.00
C MET A 706 11.67 20.48 -28.07
N LEU A 707 12.09 21.27 -27.08
CA LEU A 707 11.90 22.73 -27.07
C LEU A 707 12.68 23.38 -28.21
N GLU A 708 13.94 22.99 -28.42
CA GLU A 708 14.81 23.48 -29.50
C GLU A 708 14.17 23.31 -30.88
N THR A 709 13.49 22.17 -31.15
CA THR A 709 12.80 21.95 -32.43
C THR A 709 11.65 22.92 -32.71
N LYS A 710 11.15 23.61 -31.68
CA LYS A 710 10.03 24.56 -31.78
C LYS A 710 10.47 26.01 -31.87
N VAL A 711 11.77 26.29 -31.76
CA VAL A 711 12.31 27.66 -31.84
C VAL A 711 12.18 28.21 -33.25
N ASP A 712 11.30 29.20 -33.43
CA ASP A 712 11.23 29.98 -34.67
C ASP A 712 12.42 30.94 -34.70
N LYS A 713 13.26 30.84 -35.74
CA LYS A 713 14.44 31.70 -35.92
C LYS A 713 14.09 33.18 -36.10
N ASN A 714 12.85 33.50 -36.44
CA ASN A 714 12.37 34.88 -36.57
C ASN A 714 11.83 35.45 -35.24
N ASP A 715 11.75 34.64 -34.18
CA ASP A 715 11.38 35.12 -32.85
C ASP A 715 12.49 36.00 -32.26
N PRO A 716 12.19 37.20 -31.73
CA PRO A 716 13.20 38.09 -31.14
C PRO A 716 14.04 37.44 -30.02
N ASN A 717 13.49 36.47 -29.29
CA ASN A 717 14.13 35.76 -28.20
C ASN A 717 14.74 34.40 -28.62
N ALA A 718 14.71 34.06 -29.92
CA ALA A 718 15.19 32.77 -30.42
C ALA A 718 16.65 32.48 -30.00
N MET A 719 17.55 33.45 -30.19
CA MET A 719 18.97 33.27 -29.89
C MET A 719 19.22 33.05 -28.41
N GLU A 720 18.57 33.83 -27.54
CA GLU A 720 18.69 33.66 -26.09
C GLU A 720 18.13 32.31 -25.65
N THR A 721 16.98 31.89 -26.19
CA THR A 721 16.40 30.57 -25.92
C THR A 721 17.37 29.45 -26.29
N LEU A 722 17.95 29.50 -27.50
CA LEU A 722 18.90 28.50 -27.98
C LEU A 722 20.16 28.44 -27.11
N ASN A 723 20.69 29.59 -26.70
CA ASN A 723 21.84 29.64 -25.79
C ASN A 723 21.52 28.96 -24.45
N ARG A 724 20.33 29.21 -23.87
CA ARG A 724 19.90 28.57 -22.62
C ARG A 724 19.77 27.06 -22.78
N LEU A 725 19.13 26.58 -23.86
CA LEU A 725 19.01 25.15 -24.14
C LEU A 725 20.36 24.47 -24.33
N GLU A 726 21.33 25.13 -24.97
CA GLU A 726 22.67 24.57 -25.12
C GLU A 726 23.40 24.48 -23.77
N THR A 727 23.26 25.49 -22.90
CA THR A 727 23.77 25.43 -21.52
C THR A 727 23.16 24.24 -20.76
N ILE A 728 21.84 24.06 -20.83
CA ILE A 728 21.16 22.92 -20.18
C ILE A 728 21.70 21.59 -20.71
N LYS A 729 21.78 21.43 -22.04
CA LYS A 729 22.33 20.21 -22.67
C LYS A 729 23.78 19.94 -22.26
N LYS A 730 24.61 20.99 -22.11
CA LYS A 730 25.99 20.88 -21.62
C LYS A 730 26.03 20.38 -20.18
N VAL A 731 25.21 20.94 -19.29
CA VAL A 731 25.12 20.51 -17.88
C VAL A 731 24.61 19.07 -17.76
N CYS A 732 23.62 18.67 -18.58
CA CYS A 732 23.17 17.28 -18.64
C CYS A 732 24.27 16.30 -19.06
N ARG A 733 25.16 16.69 -19.99
CA ARG A 733 26.33 15.87 -20.39
C ARG A 733 27.40 15.79 -19.30
N GLU A 734 27.52 16.83 -18.49
CA GLU A 734 28.47 16.87 -17.37
C GLU A 734 28.04 15.92 -16.24
N TYR A 735 26.74 15.91 -15.89
CA TYR A 735 26.23 15.11 -14.77
C TYR A 735 25.62 13.75 -15.15
N GLY A 736 25.27 13.52 -16.41
CA GLY A 736 24.48 12.36 -16.86
C GLY A 736 25.24 11.24 -17.59
N GLY A 737 26.58 11.25 -17.54
CA GLY A 737 27.42 10.20 -18.15
C GLY A 737 27.18 9.96 -19.65
N ASP A 738 27.28 8.70 -20.09
CA ASP A 738 26.89 8.27 -21.44
C ASP A 738 25.37 8.29 -21.53
N LEU A 739 24.80 9.38 -22.07
CA LEU A 739 23.36 9.57 -22.29
C LEU A 739 22.77 8.46 -23.19
N HIS A 740 22.47 7.28 -22.65
CA HIS A 740 21.78 6.20 -23.36
C HIS A 740 20.94 5.32 -22.42
N PRO A 741 19.66 5.01 -22.76
CA PRO A 741 18.93 5.37 -23.97
C PRO A 741 17.96 6.54 -23.77
N SER A 742 17.92 7.43 -24.78
CA SER A 742 16.93 8.50 -24.96
C SER A 742 15.52 8.10 -24.50
N TRP A 743 14.88 8.98 -23.74
CA TRP A 743 13.49 8.84 -23.33
C TRP A 743 12.54 8.78 -24.53
N LYS A 744 12.91 9.40 -25.68
CA LYS A 744 12.10 9.55 -26.91
C LYS A 744 10.65 9.87 -26.54
N PHE A 745 10.43 11.13 -26.13
CA PHE A 745 9.13 11.63 -25.68
C PHE A 745 8.12 11.82 -26.81
#